data_AF-I8TAH6-F1
#
_entry.id   AF-I8TAH6-F1
#
_cell.length_a   1.000
_cell.length_b   1.000
_cell.length_c   1.000
_cell.angle_alpha   90.00
_cell.angle_beta   90.00
_cell.angle_gamma   90.00
#
_symmetry.space_group_name_H-M   'P 1'
#
loop_
_entity.id
_entity.type
_entity.pdbx_description
1 polymer ?
#
loop_
_entity_poly.entity_id
_entity_poly.type
_entity_poly.pdbx_seq_one_letter_code
_entity_poly.pdbx_strand_id
1 'polypeptide(L)'
;MFPGVDSQFQPRAEDIATYFGLPLPRYCEPLDPAASLVKLVIGLLGFNRYLFERLGDLGIHADVYAGHSVGEWSAMLCSGMLDQALSDRTYAALDVDAVDFPDVLFLAASCSEQQLRDAMQGLDEVAISHDNCPHQVIACGRRAAIEIVADRLKQARVFVQTLPIVSGFHSPLFASHLQPYREFFESAALHEPKVAVWSATTAAKFPAAMADKQQLAIAHLLEPVRFRSLIESLYDDGARVFVQVGTGSLAGFIDDTLSGRPHQAIQANRDDRSGLAALQQLCAALWVEGAEFDTRLLSDTTPPVEAAKTEKTRTTIQLALGVPLIRVAEPLPVNLLPQTMRAPVAVASDDALGQFVQQTLADIEAAGRDVLAAWQQHRSPAQRSAQAVAMPSGGVNVAQLEHRVTRHLDIERNVPYVRDHELYPQRPGWPVASDRHPVVPLTMEVMLVREAAEEVLPQLKVIEVEQIQAYRWLAVAEPLDVEIRLQGIDATTIEAEIVGYFRARLRVAAEYPAAPAAHFNALQKPRATAVPAAELYSEGWMFHGPAYQGVAEFQAIGDNGIDGLLRVPTGKGALLDNMGQLAGYWVMEQEENCLAMPIGVDRIRFHTPDPLPGEMLEARIRINELDELNCVTRHELRDASGRLRIAIDGWRTRRYSMDKSFWVASRKLSVNAVSQQVPPNVALFEDRYDTAILRDYLVRRYLAEPERAIYDGLSPRRKRQWLAGRVAAKDAIRLLLWQRTNAPIYPQEVRIANLETGAPVALPNVTTTVHAGLHISIAHKGSLAAAIVGDVPVGIDIEHVEPREAGFVELAFSPDECQLLLADASANADIEYTRGWVAKEVAAKAAGTGLGGQPLAFVIEAREGDCLRVNGHWVVTHPLRDSIVGWSLAVDASASTAFLNSPTQSLTA
;
A
#
# COMPACT_ATOMS: atom_id res chain seq x y z
N MET A 1 7.31 17.60 20.05
CA MET A 1 7.39 16.58 21.12
C MET A 1 8.82 16.15 21.28
N PHE A 2 9.35 16.17 22.50
CA PHE A 2 10.72 15.74 22.79
C PHE A 2 10.72 14.37 23.48
N PRO A 3 11.45 13.38 22.93
CA PRO A 3 11.52 12.04 23.53
C PRO A 3 12.41 12.02 24.78
N GLY A 4 12.11 11.07 25.67
CA GLY A 4 12.91 10.73 26.84
C GLY A 4 13.77 9.48 26.61
N VAL A 5 14.25 8.89 27.69
CA VAL A 5 15.06 7.66 27.63
C VAL A 5 14.21 6.52 27.07
N ASP A 6 14.71 5.89 26.00
CA ASP A 6 14.13 4.70 25.38
C ASP A 6 15.09 3.50 25.60
N SER A 7 14.66 2.31 25.20
CA SER A 7 15.44 1.07 25.24
C SER A 7 16.75 1.13 24.44
N GLN A 8 16.83 2.02 23.44
CA GLN A 8 18.02 2.24 22.63
C GLN A 8 18.21 3.73 22.34
N PHE A 9 19.46 4.21 22.41
CA PHE A 9 19.84 5.55 21.96
C PHE A 9 20.80 5.44 20.78
N GLN A 10 20.29 5.66 19.56
CA GLN A 10 21.06 5.54 18.30
C GLN A 10 20.76 6.71 17.34
N PRO A 11 21.24 7.92 17.64
CA PRO A 11 20.95 9.09 16.82
C PRO A 11 21.63 9.01 15.45
N ARG A 12 20.86 9.20 14.37
CA ARG A 12 21.40 9.32 13.01
C ARG A 12 21.78 10.77 12.75
N ALA A 13 23.00 11.13 13.15
CA ALA A 13 23.37 12.53 13.32
C ALA A 13 24.50 13.02 12.37
N GLU A 14 25.34 12.11 11.88
CA GLU A 14 26.58 12.46 11.14
C GLU A 14 26.31 13.23 9.83
N ASP A 15 25.35 12.76 9.04
CA ASP A 15 24.96 13.41 7.79
C ASP A 15 24.29 14.76 8.04
N ILE A 16 23.49 14.89 9.11
CA ILE A 16 22.92 16.17 9.56
C ILE A 16 24.03 17.16 9.93
N ALA A 17 25.01 16.75 10.74
CA ALA A 17 26.17 17.58 11.07
C ALA A 17 26.95 18.05 9.85
N THR A 18 27.18 17.12 8.91
CA THR A 18 27.86 17.42 7.65
C THR A 18 27.10 18.46 6.84
N TYR A 19 25.78 18.31 6.70
CA TYR A 19 24.95 19.22 5.92
C TYR A 19 24.91 20.64 6.49
N PHE A 20 24.71 20.77 7.80
CA PHE A 20 24.63 22.08 8.44
C PHE A 20 26.00 22.70 8.75
N GLY A 21 27.09 21.94 8.59
CA GLY A 21 28.45 22.41 8.88
C GLY A 21 28.67 22.70 10.36
N LEU A 22 27.97 22.00 11.24
CA LEU A 22 27.98 22.23 12.69
C LEU A 22 28.44 20.96 13.43
N PRO A 23 29.25 21.10 14.50
CA PRO A 23 29.72 19.95 15.25
C PRO A 23 28.56 19.26 16.00
N LEU A 24 28.65 17.94 16.13
CA LEU A 24 27.73 17.19 16.95
C LEU A 24 27.89 17.52 18.44
N PRO A 25 26.79 17.52 19.21
CA PRO A 25 26.84 17.54 20.67
C PRO A 25 27.62 16.34 21.23
N ARG A 26 28.01 16.43 22.50
CA ARG A 26 28.64 15.30 23.21
C ARG A 26 27.67 14.12 23.27
N TYR A 27 28.22 12.91 23.27
CA TYR A 27 27.47 11.67 23.50
C TYR A 27 26.38 11.41 22.44
N CYS A 28 26.67 11.73 21.17
CA CYS A 28 25.82 11.42 20.01
C CYS A 28 26.21 10.11 19.32
N GLU A 29 27.07 9.30 19.92
CA GLU A 29 27.29 7.90 19.55
C GLU A 29 26.15 7.00 20.08
N PRO A 30 25.98 5.78 19.54
CA PRO A 30 25.11 4.78 20.14
C PRO A 30 25.46 4.53 21.61
N LEU A 31 24.47 4.62 22.50
CA LEU A 31 24.65 4.42 23.94
C LEU A 31 23.61 3.44 24.49
N ASP A 32 24.08 2.60 25.40
CA ASP A 32 23.25 1.68 26.17
C ASP A 32 22.85 2.34 27.50
N PRO A 33 21.54 2.51 27.77
CA PRO A 33 21.06 3.01 29.06
C PRO A 33 21.61 2.23 30.27
N ALA A 34 21.83 0.91 30.11
CA ALA A 34 22.36 0.04 31.15
C ALA A 34 23.82 0.36 31.50
N ALA A 35 24.60 0.82 30.52
CA ALA A 35 26.02 1.08 30.67
C ALA A 35 26.30 2.46 31.28
N SER A 36 25.52 3.49 30.89
CA SER A 36 25.63 4.83 31.48
C SER A 36 24.41 5.69 31.16
N LEU A 37 23.44 5.72 32.09
CA LEU A 37 22.26 6.59 31.99
C LEU A 37 22.63 8.07 31.85
N VAL A 38 23.74 8.50 32.44
CA VAL A 38 24.23 9.89 32.42
C VAL A 38 24.62 10.34 31.03
N LYS A 39 25.51 9.57 30.39
CA LYS A 39 25.98 9.87 29.03
C LYS A 39 24.79 9.90 28.09
N LEU A 40 23.86 8.97 28.26
CA LEU A 40 22.62 8.92 27.49
C LEU A 40 21.77 10.17 27.71
N VAL A 41 21.50 10.58 28.96
CA VAL A 41 20.71 11.78 29.24
C VAL A 41 21.36 13.05 28.66
N ILE A 42 22.68 13.20 28.81
CA ILE A 42 23.41 14.33 28.23
C ILE A 42 23.34 14.29 26.70
N GLY A 43 23.56 13.12 26.09
CA GLY A 43 23.46 12.90 24.65
C GLY A 43 22.08 13.21 24.10
N LEU A 44 21.03 12.75 24.79
CA LEU A 44 19.63 12.96 24.43
C LEU A 44 19.24 14.44 24.50
N LEU A 45 19.54 15.13 25.61
CA LEU A 45 19.23 16.55 25.74
C LEU A 45 20.00 17.38 24.71
N GLY A 46 21.28 17.06 24.50
CA GLY A 46 22.11 17.68 23.49
C GLY A 46 21.58 17.47 22.06
N PHE A 47 21.21 16.24 21.71
CA PHE A 47 20.74 15.89 20.38
C PHE A 47 19.32 16.40 20.09
N ASN A 48 18.41 16.32 21.06
CA ASN A 48 17.06 16.91 20.96
C ASN A 48 17.14 18.40 20.66
N ARG A 49 18.00 19.13 21.38
CA ARG A 49 18.25 20.55 21.13
C ARG A 49 18.92 20.77 19.78
N TYR A 50 19.92 19.97 19.44
CA TYR A 50 20.59 20.08 18.14
C TYR A 50 19.58 19.99 17.00
N LEU A 51 18.70 18.98 17.00
CA LEU A 51 17.64 18.85 16.01
C LEU A 51 16.65 20.01 16.06
N PHE A 52 16.24 20.46 17.25
CA PHE A 52 15.38 21.63 17.40
C PHE A 52 15.96 22.88 16.72
N GLU A 53 17.23 23.16 16.95
CA GLU A 53 17.92 24.28 16.30
C GLU A 53 18.04 24.08 14.79
N ARG A 54 18.29 22.86 14.31
CA ARG A 54 18.33 22.54 12.87
C ARG A 54 16.97 22.74 12.21
N LEU A 55 15.87 22.38 12.88
CA LEU A 55 14.52 22.69 12.42
C LEU A 55 14.29 24.21 12.41
N GLY A 56 14.76 24.93 13.43
CA GLY A 56 14.73 26.39 13.47
C GLY A 56 15.54 27.07 12.36
N ASP A 57 16.71 26.53 11.99
CA ASP A 57 17.54 27.02 10.87
C ASP A 57 16.82 26.86 9.51
N LEU A 58 15.86 25.93 9.45
CA LEU A 58 14.95 25.76 8.32
C LEU A 58 13.67 26.58 8.45
N GLY A 59 13.49 27.38 9.51
CA GLY A 59 12.24 28.11 9.75
C GLY A 59 11.06 27.23 10.18
N ILE A 60 11.30 25.98 10.58
CA ILE A 60 10.27 25.09 11.11
C ILE A 60 10.09 25.39 12.60
N HIS A 61 8.93 25.95 12.94
CA HIS A 61 8.55 26.28 14.32
C HIS A 61 7.27 25.54 14.70
N ALA A 62 7.15 25.13 15.96
CA ALA A 62 5.95 24.50 16.48
C ALA A 62 5.09 25.50 17.23
N ASP A 63 3.77 25.30 17.21
CA ASP A 63 2.80 26.10 17.98
C ASP A 63 2.77 25.71 19.46
N VAL A 64 3.30 24.53 19.78
CA VAL A 64 3.29 23.97 21.13
C VAL A 64 4.46 23.00 21.34
N TYR A 65 5.02 23.02 22.55
CA TYR A 65 6.05 22.07 22.97
C TYR A 65 5.55 21.20 24.11
N ALA A 66 5.96 19.94 24.11
CA ALA A 66 5.83 19.04 25.24
C ALA A 66 6.90 17.95 25.14
N GLY A 67 7.13 17.23 26.22
CA GLY A 67 8.13 16.18 26.27
C GLY A 67 7.69 14.98 27.08
N HIS A 68 8.38 13.86 26.86
CA HIS A 68 8.19 12.61 27.58
C HIS A 68 9.36 12.39 28.53
N SER A 69 9.10 12.19 29.82
CA SER A 69 10.14 12.05 30.85
C SER A 69 11.17 13.20 30.74
N VAL A 70 12.48 12.91 30.67
CA VAL A 70 13.56 13.90 30.47
C VAL A 70 13.37 14.80 29.23
N GLY A 71 12.57 14.38 28.26
CA GLY A 71 12.13 15.23 27.15
C GLY A 71 11.37 16.48 27.60
N GLU A 72 10.70 16.48 28.76
CA GLU A 72 10.05 17.69 29.31
C GLU A 72 11.09 18.79 29.57
N TRP A 73 12.28 18.42 30.02
CA TRP A 73 13.39 19.36 30.17
C TRP A 73 13.92 19.83 28.83
N SER A 74 13.95 18.97 27.80
CA SER A 74 14.23 19.43 26.43
C SER A 74 13.21 20.47 25.97
N ALA A 75 11.92 20.29 26.29
CA ALA A 75 10.87 21.26 25.97
C ALA A 75 11.07 22.58 26.73
N MET A 76 11.42 22.53 28.01
CA MET A 76 11.75 23.73 28.80
C MET A 76 12.96 24.48 28.24
N LEU A 77 14.03 23.76 27.85
CA LEU A 77 15.23 24.35 27.25
C LEU A 77 14.95 24.97 25.88
N CYS A 78 14.34 24.21 24.97
CA CYS A 78 14.11 24.64 23.59
C CYS A 78 13.07 25.79 23.50
N SER A 79 12.14 25.86 24.45
CA SER A 79 11.17 26.97 24.54
C SER A 79 11.74 28.25 25.17
N GLY A 80 12.94 28.18 25.73
CA GLY A 80 13.56 29.27 26.50
C GLY A 80 13.00 29.43 27.92
N MET A 81 12.18 28.50 28.41
CA MET A 81 11.71 28.50 29.81
C MET A 81 12.88 28.26 30.77
N LEU A 82 13.83 27.38 30.41
CA LEU A 82 15.04 27.11 31.18
C LEU A 82 16.27 27.60 30.39
N ASP A 83 17.13 28.40 31.04
CA ASP A 83 18.36 28.91 30.41
C ASP A 83 19.42 27.82 30.23
N GLN A 84 20.09 27.85 29.07
CA GLN A 84 21.14 26.93 28.68
C GLN A 84 22.38 27.02 29.58
N ALA A 85 22.81 28.25 29.92
CA ALA A 85 24.02 28.43 30.73
C ALA A 85 23.86 27.83 32.14
N LEU A 86 22.62 27.76 32.62
CA LEU A 86 22.25 27.13 33.88
C LEU A 86 22.19 25.59 33.76
N SER A 87 21.70 25.07 32.64
CA SER A 87 21.73 23.64 32.33
C SER A 87 23.17 23.10 32.24
N ASP A 88 24.04 23.81 31.50
CA ASP A 88 25.45 23.45 31.30
C ASP A 88 26.28 23.45 32.60
N ARG A 89 26.04 24.39 33.51
CA ARG A 89 26.67 24.42 34.84
C ARG A 89 26.24 23.26 35.74
N THR A 90 25.01 22.80 35.56
CA THR A 90 24.43 21.73 36.40
C THR A 90 24.92 20.36 35.94
N TYR A 91 25.10 20.13 34.63
CA TYR A 91 25.74 18.92 34.12
C TYR A 91 27.19 18.75 34.59
N ALA A 92 27.90 19.83 34.84
CA ALA A 92 29.26 19.80 35.36
C ALA A 92 29.32 19.49 36.88
N ALA A 93 28.19 19.57 37.60
CA ALA A 93 28.10 19.46 39.05
C ALA A 93 27.29 18.23 39.53
N LEU A 94 26.56 17.54 38.65
CA LEU A 94 25.83 16.32 38.97
C LEU A 94 26.83 15.16 39.20
N ASP A 95 27.00 14.77 40.46
CA ASP A 95 27.69 13.55 40.87
C ASP A 95 26.75 12.36 40.74
N VAL A 96 27.11 11.38 39.90
CA VAL A 96 26.17 10.36 39.42
C VAL A 96 26.44 8.97 39.96
N ASP A 97 27.53 8.79 40.70
CA ASP A 97 27.69 7.62 41.57
C ASP A 97 26.67 7.64 42.73
N ALA A 98 25.93 8.75 42.90
CA ALA A 98 24.89 8.94 43.90
C ALA A 98 23.45 8.55 43.45
N VAL A 99 23.24 8.06 42.22
CA VAL A 99 21.91 7.75 41.64
C VAL A 99 21.74 6.25 41.31
N ASP A 100 22.62 5.38 41.80
CA ASP A 100 22.47 3.93 41.64
C ASP A 100 21.45 3.38 42.66
N PHE A 101 20.26 3.02 42.17
CA PHE A 101 19.24 2.30 42.95
C PHE A 101 19.13 0.86 42.46
N PRO A 102 20.09 -0.02 42.79
CA PRO A 102 20.13 -1.39 42.24
C PRO A 102 18.90 -2.25 42.60
N ASP A 103 18.15 -1.82 43.62
CA ASP A 103 16.93 -2.47 44.10
C ASP A 103 15.64 -1.90 43.49
N VAL A 104 15.70 -0.87 42.64
CA VAL A 104 14.54 -0.26 41.97
C VAL A 104 14.50 -0.67 40.50
N LEU A 105 13.35 -1.18 40.07
CA LEU A 105 13.13 -1.67 38.72
C LEU A 105 11.98 -0.92 38.04
N PHE A 106 12.08 -0.78 36.73
CA PHE A 106 10.99 -0.33 35.87
C PHE A 106 10.44 -1.53 35.11
N LEU A 107 9.13 -1.73 35.15
CA LEU A 107 8.42 -2.81 34.46
C LEU A 107 7.47 -2.20 33.44
N ALA A 108 7.81 -2.28 32.16
CA ALA A 108 6.89 -1.97 31.08
C ALA A 108 5.89 -3.12 30.93
N ALA A 109 4.61 -2.79 30.77
CA ALA A 109 3.52 -3.75 30.66
C ALA A 109 2.59 -3.36 29.51
N SER A 110 2.27 -4.31 28.64
CA SER A 110 1.37 -4.12 27.49
C SER A 110 -0.10 -4.24 27.91
N CYS A 111 -0.58 -3.32 28.73
CA CYS A 111 -1.94 -3.32 29.26
C CYS A 111 -2.45 -1.90 29.52
N SER A 112 -3.71 -1.80 29.94
CA SER A 112 -4.29 -0.54 30.39
C SER A 112 -3.76 -0.13 31.77
N GLU A 113 -3.79 1.17 32.07
CA GLU A 113 -3.46 1.71 33.40
C GLU A 113 -4.26 1.02 34.51
N GLN A 114 -5.54 0.75 34.29
CA GLN A 114 -6.39 0.10 35.28
C GLN A 114 -5.91 -1.32 35.60
N GLN A 115 -5.54 -2.10 34.58
CA GLN A 115 -5.02 -3.46 34.79
C GLN A 115 -3.70 -3.46 35.58
N LEU A 116 -2.82 -2.48 35.32
CA LEU A 116 -1.59 -2.33 36.11
C LEU A 116 -1.89 -1.94 37.56
N ARG A 117 -2.86 -1.03 37.79
CA ARG A 117 -3.32 -0.68 39.15
C ARG A 117 -3.84 -1.89 39.90
N ASP A 118 -4.63 -2.73 39.23
CA ASP A 118 -5.18 -3.95 39.82
C ASP A 118 -4.07 -4.94 40.19
N ALA A 119 -3.06 -5.10 39.34
CA ALA A 119 -1.89 -5.92 39.66
C ALA A 119 -1.06 -5.39 40.83
N MET A 120 -1.04 -4.07 41.05
CA MET A 120 -0.33 -3.42 42.17
C MET A 120 -1.09 -3.44 43.50
N GLN A 121 -2.35 -3.88 43.54
CA GLN A 121 -3.17 -3.79 44.76
C GLN A 121 -2.54 -4.53 45.96
N GLY A 122 -2.49 -3.85 47.11
CA GLY A 122 -1.95 -4.42 48.35
C GLY A 122 -0.43 -4.55 48.39
N LEU A 123 0.29 -3.91 47.47
CA LEU A 123 1.75 -3.80 47.48
C LEU A 123 2.16 -2.38 47.83
N ASP A 124 3.11 -2.26 48.75
CA ASP A 124 3.79 -1.00 49.06
C ASP A 124 5.04 -0.84 48.17
N GLU A 125 5.62 0.37 48.12
CA GLU A 125 6.86 0.66 47.39
C GLU A 125 6.82 0.35 45.87
N VAL A 126 5.65 0.47 45.24
CA VAL A 126 5.46 0.41 43.78
C VAL A 126 4.48 1.50 43.34
N ALA A 127 4.77 2.17 42.22
CA ALA A 127 3.93 3.21 41.65
C ALA A 127 3.88 3.07 40.12
N ILE A 128 2.81 3.59 39.50
CA ILE A 128 2.82 3.82 38.05
C ILE A 128 3.78 4.96 37.79
N SER A 129 4.66 4.73 36.84
CA SER A 129 5.70 5.67 36.42
C SER A 129 5.37 6.31 35.07
N HIS A 130 4.79 5.54 34.14
CA HIS A 130 4.37 6.07 32.85
C HIS A 130 3.01 5.50 32.41
N ASP A 131 2.17 6.36 31.85
CA ASP A 131 0.99 6.03 31.04
C ASP A 131 1.28 6.48 29.61
N ASN A 132 1.87 5.59 28.80
CA ASN A 132 2.41 5.93 27.49
C ASN A 132 1.31 5.97 26.42
N CYS A 133 0.51 4.91 26.33
CA CYS A 133 -0.59 4.80 25.36
C CYS A 133 -1.63 3.78 25.88
N PRO A 134 -2.80 3.62 25.24
CA PRO A 134 -3.86 2.72 25.71
C PRO A 134 -3.39 1.29 25.98
N HIS A 135 -2.34 0.84 25.29
CA HIS A 135 -1.81 -0.50 25.38
C HIS A 135 -0.41 -0.60 26.01
N GLN A 136 0.13 0.47 26.61
CA GLN A 136 1.43 0.42 27.29
C GLN A 136 1.51 1.35 28.51
N VAL A 137 1.85 0.77 29.66
CA VAL A 137 2.09 1.46 30.93
C VAL A 137 3.36 0.93 31.60
N ILE A 138 3.99 1.72 32.46
CA ILE A 138 5.24 1.35 33.16
C ILE A 138 5.05 1.51 34.66
N ALA A 139 5.36 0.48 35.44
CA ALA A 139 5.49 0.55 36.90
C ALA A 139 6.96 0.78 37.30
N CYS A 140 7.19 1.54 38.37
CA CYS A 140 8.48 1.68 39.02
C CYS A 140 8.33 1.28 40.48
N GLY A 141 9.18 0.38 40.97
CA GLY A 141 9.04 -0.18 42.30
C GLY A 141 10.28 -0.91 42.78
N ARG A 142 10.30 -1.27 44.08
CA ARG A 142 11.32 -2.18 44.62
C ARG A 142 11.23 -3.53 43.91
N ARG A 143 12.37 -4.20 43.72
CA ARG A 143 12.47 -5.51 43.07
C ARG A 143 11.39 -6.49 43.52
N ALA A 144 11.23 -6.70 44.82
CA ALA A 144 10.25 -7.65 45.36
C ALA A 144 8.79 -7.28 44.98
N ALA A 145 8.43 -6.00 45.01
CA ALA A 145 7.10 -5.55 44.61
C ALA A 145 6.90 -5.69 43.09
N ILE A 146 7.90 -5.34 42.29
CA ILE A 146 7.87 -5.46 40.82
C ILE A 146 7.78 -6.92 40.38
N GLU A 147 8.51 -7.84 41.02
CA GLU A 147 8.42 -9.27 40.76
C GLU A 147 6.99 -9.79 41.00
N ILE A 148 6.35 -9.40 42.11
CA ILE A 148 4.95 -9.77 42.38
C ILE A 148 4.00 -9.16 41.34
N VAL A 149 4.17 -7.89 40.97
CA VAL A 149 3.36 -7.24 39.92
C VAL A 149 3.54 -7.96 38.58
N ALA A 150 4.78 -8.26 38.20
CA ALA A 150 5.10 -8.99 36.99
C ALA A 150 4.44 -10.38 36.99
N ASP A 151 4.52 -11.12 38.09
CA ASP A 151 3.87 -12.43 38.22
C ASP A 151 2.35 -12.34 38.11
N ARG A 152 1.73 -11.35 38.77
CA ARG A 152 0.27 -11.11 38.66
C ARG A 152 -0.14 -10.75 37.23
N LEU A 153 0.63 -9.91 36.55
CA LEU A 153 0.39 -9.52 35.16
C LEU A 153 0.60 -10.70 34.20
N LYS A 154 1.66 -11.50 34.40
CA LYS A 154 1.91 -12.73 33.64
C LYS A 154 0.77 -13.74 33.83
N GLN A 155 0.29 -13.94 35.07
CA GLN A 155 -0.90 -14.76 35.35
C GLN A 155 -2.15 -14.22 34.62
N ALA A 156 -2.26 -12.89 34.53
CA ALA A 156 -3.31 -12.18 33.81
C ALA A 156 -3.07 -12.02 32.30
N ARG A 157 -2.14 -12.77 31.70
CA ARG A 157 -1.88 -12.79 30.25
C ARG A 157 -1.23 -11.52 29.65
N VAL A 158 -0.64 -10.66 30.48
CA VAL A 158 -0.05 -9.40 30.03
C VAL A 158 1.45 -9.57 29.76
N PHE A 159 1.90 -9.11 28.59
CA PHE A 159 3.33 -9.03 28.28
C PHE A 159 3.99 -7.97 29.17
N VAL A 160 5.10 -8.33 29.80
CA VAL A 160 5.87 -7.43 30.66
C VAL A 160 7.37 -7.53 30.36
N GLN A 161 8.07 -6.41 30.45
CA GLN A 161 9.50 -6.30 30.23
C GLN A 161 10.12 -5.41 31.32
N THR A 162 11.14 -5.91 31.99
CA THR A 162 11.96 -5.08 32.89
C THR A 162 12.88 -4.21 32.05
N LEU A 163 12.82 -2.89 32.24
CA LEU A 163 13.66 -1.95 31.52
C LEU A 163 15.02 -1.82 32.20
N PRO A 164 16.12 -1.64 31.45
CA PRO A 164 17.47 -1.50 31.99
C PRO A 164 17.73 -0.08 32.55
N ILE A 165 16.85 0.39 33.43
CA ILE A 165 16.88 1.73 34.04
C ILE A 165 16.73 1.56 35.55
N VAL A 166 17.65 2.14 36.34
CA VAL A 166 17.74 1.93 37.80
C VAL A 166 17.77 3.24 38.61
N SER A 167 16.96 4.23 38.20
CA SER A 167 17.00 5.60 38.76
C SER A 167 15.87 5.96 39.72
N GLY A 168 14.75 5.23 39.71
CA GLY A 168 13.56 5.55 40.49
C GLY A 168 12.75 6.78 40.05
N PHE A 169 13.12 7.48 38.98
CA PHE A 169 12.37 8.64 38.46
C PHE A 169 10.91 8.34 38.14
N HIS A 170 10.08 9.38 38.23
CA HIS A 170 8.62 9.33 38.05
C HIS A 170 7.95 8.37 39.04
N SER A 171 8.49 8.31 40.25
CA SER A 171 7.97 7.48 41.35
C SER A 171 8.29 8.11 42.71
N PRO A 172 7.44 7.88 43.74
CA PRO A 172 7.72 8.32 45.11
C PRO A 172 9.05 7.78 45.68
N LEU A 173 9.59 6.69 45.11
CA LEU A 173 10.86 6.11 45.55
C LEU A 173 12.05 7.04 45.33
N PHE A 174 11.93 8.03 44.43
CA PHE A 174 12.99 9.02 44.21
C PHE A 174 13.02 10.14 45.26
N ALA A 175 12.03 10.22 46.16
CA ALA A 175 11.88 11.35 47.09
C ALA A 175 13.13 11.61 47.96
N SER A 176 13.87 10.57 48.37
CA SER A 176 15.07 10.72 49.20
C SER A 176 16.27 11.33 48.48
N HIS A 177 16.24 11.41 47.14
CA HIS A 177 17.32 11.94 46.30
C HIS A 177 16.92 13.25 45.60
N LEU A 178 15.79 13.82 45.98
CA LEU A 178 15.24 15.02 45.37
C LEU A 178 16.00 16.30 45.73
N GLN A 179 16.77 16.30 46.81
CA GLN A 179 17.36 17.52 47.38
C GLN A 179 18.25 18.30 46.39
N PRO A 180 19.17 17.69 45.63
CA PRO A 180 19.98 18.41 44.63
C PRO A 180 19.12 19.02 43.51
N TYR A 181 18.05 18.33 43.10
CA TYR A 181 17.13 18.82 42.06
C TYR A 181 16.25 19.97 42.57
N ARG A 182 15.85 19.92 43.84
CA ARG A 182 15.14 21.01 44.51
C ARG A 182 15.99 22.26 44.56
N GLU A 183 17.23 22.15 45.03
CA GLU A 183 18.19 23.27 45.06
C GLU A 183 18.46 23.84 43.66
N PHE A 184 18.55 22.96 42.66
CA PHE A 184 18.67 23.37 41.25
C PHE A 184 17.46 24.17 40.78
N PHE A 185 16.24 23.64 40.90
CA PHE A 185 15.05 24.33 40.41
C PHE A 185 14.72 25.60 41.22
N GLU A 186 15.00 25.62 42.52
CA GLU A 186 14.84 26.81 43.38
C GLU A 186 15.82 27.94 42.98
N SER A 187 17.05 27.60 42.59
CA SER A 187 18.04 28.56 42.10
C SER A 187 17.89 28.91 40.62
N ALA A 188 17.11 28.12 39.87
CA ALA A 188 16.84 28.34 38.46
C ALA A 188 15.88 29.51 38.22
N ALA A 189 16.32 30.49 37.43
CA ALA A 189 15.44 31.51 36.89
C ALA A 189 14.66 30.92 35.70
N LEU A 190 13.43 30.46 35.96
CA LEU A 190 12.52 30.01 34.90
C LEU A 190 11.83 31.21 34.25
N HIS A 191 11.76 31.23 32.93
CA HIS A 191 11.15 32.29 32.14
C HIS A 191 9.78 31.89 31.58
N GLU A 192 8.98 32.87 31.15
CA GLU A 192 7.78 32.59 30.36
C GLU A 192 8.20 32.25 28.93
N PRO A 193 7.90 31.04 28.42
CA PRO A 193 8.28 30.68 27.07
C PRO A 193 7.41 31.43 26.05
N LYS A 194 7.96 31.72 24.87
CA LYS A 194 7.20 32.37 23.78
C LYS A 194 6.13 31.46 23.19
N VAL A 195 6.37 30.16 23.25
CA VAL A 195 5.49 29.10 22.76
C VAL A 195 5.11 28.24 23.97
N ALA A 196 3.83 27.91 24.10
CA ALA A 196 3.35 27.19 25.27
C ALA A 196 4.06 25.84 25.43
N VAL A 197 4.46 25.53 26.67
CA VAL A 197 4.99 24.22 27.06
C VAL A 197 3.92 23.49 27.86
N TRP A 198 3.65 22.23 27.53
CA TRP A 198 2.76 21.36 28.27
C TRP A 198 3.56 20.35 29.08
N SER A 199 3.08 20.06 30.29
CA SER A 199 3.66 19.05 31.16
C SER A 199 2.98 17.71 30.98
N ALA A 200 3.78 16.65 30.88
CA ALA A 200 3.30 15.28 30.90
C ALA A 200 2.81 14.86 32.30
N THR A 201 3.12 15.60 33.36
CA THR A 201 2.64 15.29 34.71
C THR A 201 1.18 15.74 34.92
N THR A 202 0.84 16.94 34.44
CA THR A 202 -0.50 17.52 34.60
C THR A 202 -1.39 17.34 33.37
N ALA A 203 -0.82 16.94 32.23
CA ALA A 203 -1.47 16.96 30.92
C ALA A 203 -2.07 18.34 30.57
N ALA A 204 -1.42 19.42 31.03
CA ALA A 204 -1.85 20.79 30.85
C ALA A 204 -0.65 21.71 30.56
N LYS A 205 -0.94 22.93 30.11
CA LYS A 205 0.06 24.01 29.96
C LYS A 205 0.77 24.25 31.30
N PHE A 206 2.08 24.50 31.26
CA PHE A 206 2.83 24.93 32.44
C PHE A 206 2.17 26.16 33.08
N PRO A 207 2.13 26.24 34.42
CA PRO A 207 1.53 27.36 35.12
C PRO A 207 2.33 28.65 34.87
N ALA A 208 1.67 29.80 34.92
CA ALA A 208 2.33 31.09 34.69
C ALA A 208 3.24 31.52 35.86
N ALA A 209 2.85 31.21 37.10
CA ALA A 209 3.60 31.62 38.28
C ALA A 209 4.90 30.82 38.43
N MET A 210 6.01 31.53 38.67
CA MET A 210 7.34 30.92 38.80
C MET A 210 7.40 29.81 39.86
N ALA A 211 6.82 30.05 41.04
CA ALA A 211 6.80 29.07 42.12
C ALA A 211 6.09 27.76 41.70
N ASP A 212 4.97 27.88 40.99
CA ASP A 212 4.22 26.72 40.50
C ASP A 212 4.98 25.97 39.40
N LYS A 213 5.75 26.67 38.55
CA LYS A 213 6.63 26.02 37.55
C LYS A 213 7.73 25.21 38.21
N GLN A 214 8.39 25.79 39.22
CA GLN A 214 9.44 25.12 39.99
C GLN A 214 8.86 23.90 40.72
N GLN A 215 7.69 24.06 41.35
CA GLN A 215 6.99 22.97 42.01
C GLN A 215 6.63 21.86 41.02
N LEU A 216 6.11 22.19 39.84
CA LEU A 216 5.78 21.21 38.80
C LEU A 216 7.03 20.50 38.27
N ALA A 217 8.13 21.21 38.03
CA ALA A 217 9.38 20.60 37.56
C ALA A 217 9.97 19.61 38.59
N ILE A 218 9.83 19.90 39.88
CA ILE A 218 10.19 18.99 40.97
C ILE A 218 9.20 17.81 41.06
N ALA A 219 7.90 18.08 40.96
CA ALA A 219 6.86 17.05 40.99
C ALA A 219 7.02 16.06 39.84
N HIS A 220 7.43 16.54 38.65
CA HIS A 220 7.69 15.71 37.48
C HIS A 220 8.68 14.57 37.75
N LEU A 221 9.63 14.74 38.67
CA LEU A 221 10.59 13.70 39.06
C LEU A 221 9.99 12.59 39.93
N LEU A 222 8.87 12.85 40.61
CA LEU A 222 8.21 11.95 41.56
C LEU A 222 6.88 11.39 41.05
N GLU A 223 6.22 12.13 40.16
CA GLU A 223 4.89 11.84 39.64
C GLU A 223 4.97 11.14 38.27
N PRO A 224 3.95 10.35 37.91
CA PRO A 224 3.92 9.63 36.65
C PRO A 224 3.92 10.57 35.44
N VAL A 225 4.54 10.10 34.35
CA VAL A 225 4.43 10.68 33.01
C VAL A 225 3.11 10.23 32.39
N ARG A 226 2.11 11.12 32.31
CA ARG A 226 0.77 10.88 31.74
C ARG A 226 0.75 11.22 30.26
N PHE A 227 1.57 10.53 29.46
CA PHE A 227 1.75 10.84 28.05
C PHE A 227 0.46 10.64 27.24
N ARG A 228 -0.29 9.56 27.48
CA ARG A 228 -1.59 9.34 26.84
C ARG A 228 -2.55 10.52 27.02
N SER A 229 -2.77 10.93 28.27
CA SER A 229 -3.64 12.08 28.59
C SER A 229 -3.10 13.40 28.03
N LEU A 230 -1.78 13.59 28.00
CA LEU A 230 -1.15 14.75 27.37
C LEU A 230 -1.46 14.82 25.87
N ILE A 231 -1.35 13.71 25.15
CA ILE A 231 -1.66 13.65 23.71
C ILE A 231 -3.14 13.92 23.45
N GLU A 232 -4.04 13.34 24.25
CA GLU A 232 -5.48 13.62 24.17
C GLU A 232 -5.76 15.12 24.39
N SER A 233 -5.15 15.72 25.40
CA SER A 233 -5.36 17.14 25.72
C SER A 233 -4.78 18.09 24.65
N LEU A 234 -3.62 17.75 24.08
CA LEU A 234 -3.04 18.49 22.95
C LEU A 234 -3.93 18.40 21.71
N TYR A 235 -4.49 17.21 21.43
CA TYR A 235 -5.42 17.02 20.34
C TYR A 235 -6.69 17.86 20.51
N ASP A 236 -7.23 17.87 21.73
CA ASP A 236 -8.42 18.66 22.08
C ASP A 236 -8.14 20.18 22.03
N ASP A 237 -6.91 20.63 22.32
CA ASP A 237 -6.45 22.02 22.12
C ASP A 237 -6.14 22.36 20.65
N GLY A 238 -6.33 21.41 19.72
CA GLY A 238 -6.26 21.65 18.27
C GLY A 238 -5.01 21.12 17.57
N ALA A 239 -4.07 20.49 18.27
CA ALA A 239 -2.89 19.90 17.62
C ALA A 239 -3.28 18.75 16.68
N ARG A 240 -2.76 18.75 15.45
CA ARG A 240 -2.99 17.68 14.44
C ARG A 240 -1.71 17.06 13.90
N VAL A 241 -0.62 17.82 13.89
CA VAL A 241 0.70 17.35 13.46
C VAL A 241 1.63 17.31 14.67
N PHE A 242 2.17 16.12 14.95
CA PHE A 242 3.07 15.87 16.07
C PHE A 242 4.45 15.51 15.53
N VAL A 243 5.42 16.39 15.74
CA VAL A 243 6.82 16.15 15.36
C VAL A 243 7.60 15.68 16.59
N GLN A 244 8.18 14.48 16.52
CA GLN A 244 9.14 13.98 17.49
C GLN A 244 10.54 14.52 17.12
N VAL A 245 11.12 15.32 18.01
CA VAL A 245 12.41 15.98 17.83
C VAL A 245 13.46 15.24 18.67
N GLY A 246 13.99 14.16 18.11
CA GLY A 246 14.92 13.24 18.77
C GLY A 246 14.68 11.78 18.40
N THR A 247 15.41 10.87 19.03
CA THR A 247 15.28 9.41 18.88
C THR A 247 14.22 8.83 19.82
N GLY A 248 13.53 7.75 19.44
CA GLY A 248 12.62 7.01 20.32
C GLY A 248 11.23 6.80 19.73
N SER A 249 10.32 6.29 20.54
CA SER A 249 9.08 5.66 20.09
C SER A 249 7.80 6.52 20.19
N LEU A 250 7.91 7.84 20.45
CA LEU A 250 6.74 8.68 20.74
C LEU A 250 5.73 8.72 19.60
N ALA A 251 6.17 8.74 18.34
CA ALA A 251 5.25 8.73 17.20
C ALA A 251 4.31 7.52 17.22
N GLY A 252 4.82 6.34 17.58
CA GLY A 252 4.00 5.13 17.73
C GLY A 252 3.00 5.21 18.89
N PHE A 253 3.39 5.81 20.02
CA PHE A 253 2.48 6.03 21.16
C PHE A 253 1.38 7.04 20.84
N ILE A 254 1.70 8.07 20.04
CA ILE A 254 0.73 9.04 19.54
C ILE A 254 -0.26 8.36 18.59
N ASP A 255 0.23 7.57 17.64
CA ASP A 255 -0.61 6.82 16.69
C ASP A 255 -1.57 5.86 17.41
N ASP A 256 -1.09 5.16 18.44
CA ASP A 256 -1.93 4.26 19.24
C ASP A 256 -2.98 5.03 20.06
N THR A 257 -2.60 6.16 20.68
CA THR A 257 -3.51 7.00 21.48
C THR A 257 -4.59 7.67 20.63
N LEU A 258 -4.25 8.12 19.43
CA LEU A 258 -5.16 8.83 18.52
C LEU A 258 -5.77 7.92 17.45
N SER A 259 -5.68 6.59 17.60
CA SER A 259 -6.21 5.60 16.67
C SER A 259 -7.67 5.91 16.30
N GLY A 260 -7.96 5.97 14.99
CA GLY A 260 -9.28 6.31 14.45
C GLY A 260 -9.62 7.80 14.40
N ARG A 261 -8.72 8.70 14.84
CA ARG A 261 -8.87 10.16 14.75
C ARG A 261 -7.89 10.74 13.72
N PRO A 262 -8.24 11.76 12.91
CA PRO A 262 -7.30 12.37 11.97
C PRO A 262 -6.15 13.08 12.68
N HIS A 263 -4.92 12.65 12.44
CA HIS A 263 -3.68 13.22 12.95
C HIS A 263 -2.47 12.74 12.11
N GLN A 264 -1.31 13.37 12.31
CA GLN A 264 -0.05 12.97 11.70
C GLN A 264 1.05 12.98 12.76
N ALA A 265 1.70 11.85 13.03
CA ALA A 265 2.89 11.77 13.86
C ALA A 265 4.14 11.48 12.99
N ILE A 266 5.23 12.24 13.18
CA ILE A 266 6.45 12.10 12.36
C ILE A 266 7.68 12.24 13.23
N GLN A 267 8.66 11.38 13.00
CA GLN A 267 9.97 11.43 13.65
C GLN A 267 10.96 12.23 12.79
N ALA A 268 11.60 13.24 13.38
CA ALA A 268 12.69 13.98 12.75
C ALA A 268 13.98 13.15 12.62
N ASN A 269 14.09 12.05 13.37
CA ASN A 269 15.22 11.12 13.33
C ASN A 269 14.73 9.69 13.52
N ARG A 270 15.18 8.76 12.66
CA ARG A 270 14.75 7.36 12.63
C ARG A 270 15.97 6.46 12.45
N ASP A 271 15.97 5.30 13.09
CA ASP A 271 17.04 4.30 12.99
C ASP A 271 17.12 3.64 11.60
N ASP A 272 15.98 3.46 10.93
CA ASP A 272 15.82 2.78 9.64
C ASP A 272 16.37 3.53 8.41
N ARG A 273 16.86 4.77 8.58
CA ARG A 273 17.38 5.61 7.47
C ARG A 273 18.47 6.57 7.93
N SER A 274 18.96 7.40 7.01
CA SER A 274 19.92 8.46 7.33
C SER A 274 19.21 9.66 8.00
N GLY A 275 19.95 10.45 8.77
CA GLY A 275 19.38 11.60 9.49
C GLY A 275 18.83 12.65 8.53
N LEU A 276 19.53 12.92 7.44
CA LEU A 276 19.07 13.83 6.39
C LEU A 276 17.79 13.33 5.72
N ALA A 277 17.72 12.04 5.40
CA ALA A 277 16.54 11.44 4.78
C ALA A 277 15.30 11.56 5.67
N ALA A 278 15.45 11.39 6.99
CA ALA A 278 14.37 11.60 7.96
C ALA A 278 13.91 13.06 8.00
N LEU A 279 14.85 14.02 8.02
CA LEU A 279 14.54 15.45 7.97
C LEU A 279 13.87 15.87 6.65
N GLN A 280 14.32 15.32 5.51
CA GLN A 280 13.70 15.58 4.21
C GLN A 280 12.27 15.07 4.16
N GLN A 281 12.00 13.88 4.71
CA GLN A 281 10.65 13.34 4.80
C GLN A 281 9.76 14.20 5.69
N LEU A 282 10.28 14.67 6.84
CA LEU A 282 9.56 15.60 7.71
C LEU A 282 9.24 16.90 6.96
N CYS A 283 10.21 17.50 6.28
CA CYS A 283 10.00 18.71 5.48
C CYS A 283 8.95 18.48 4.40
N ALA A 284 9.03 17.38 3.66
CA ALA A 284 8.05 17.06 2.63
C ALA A 284 6.64 16.91 3.21
N ALA A 285 6.49 16.23 4.35
CA ALA A 285 5.20 16.08 5.01
C ALA A 285 4.62 17.41 5.51
N LEU A 286 5.45 18.25 6.15
CA LEU A 286 5.04 19.59 6.59
C LEU A 286 4.65 20.47 5.39
N TRP A 287 5.37 20.37 4.28
CA TRP A 287 5.08 21.12 3.06
C TRP A 287 3.74 20.70 2.44
N VAL A 288 3.42 19.40 2.44
CA VAL A 288 2.12 18.88 1.98
C VAL A 288 0.97 19.41 2.83
N GLU A 289 1.18 19.55 4.15
CA GLU A 289 0.21 20.15 5.07
C GLU A 289 0.15 21.70 4.98
N GLY A 290 0.93 22.30 4.07
CA GLY A 290 0.91 23.75 3.81
C GLY A 290 1.79 24.58 4.73
N ALA A 291 2.73 23.98 5.47
CA ALA A 291 3.68 24.71 6.29
C ALA A 291 4.68 25.50 5.44
N GLU A 292 4.93 26.76 5.79
CA GLU A 292 5.95 27.59 5.18
C GLU A 292 7.27 27.47 5.94
N PHE A 293 8.32 27.03 5.27
CA PHE A 293 9.67 26.90 5.83
C PHE A 293 10.70 26.94 4.69
N ASP A 294 11.97 26.97 5.05
CA ASP A 294 13.08 26.95 4.12
C ASP A 294 13.25 25.58 3.47
N THR A 295 12.94 25.51 2.18
CA THR A 295 12.95 24.26 1.41
C THR A 295 14.34 23.88 0.89
N ARG A 296 15.45 24.48 1.37
CA ARG A 296 16.83 24.15 0.94
C ARG A 296 17.17 22.65 1.07
N LEU A 297 16.59 21.96 2.04
CA LEU A 297 16.76 20.50 2.20
C LEU A 297 16.04 19.67 1.12
N LEU A 298 15.03 20.24 0.47
CA LEU A 298 14.25 19.60 -0.60
C LEU A 298 14.81 19.91 -1.99
N SER A 299 15.73 20.87 -2.10
CA SER A 299 16.43 21.23 -3.34
C SER A 299 17.77 20.51 -3.47
N ASP A 300 18.13 20.11 -4.69
CA ASP A 300 19.29 19.28 -5.03
C ASP A 300 20.62 19.80 -4.43
N THR A 301 21.19 19.08 -3.45
CA THR A 301 22.41 19.46 -2.70
C THR A 301 23.65 18.70 -3.16
N THR A 302 23.86 18.60 -4.47
CA THR A 302 25.16 18.12 -4.98
C THR A 302 26.18 19.26 -4.88
N PRO A 303 27.30 19.12 -4.14
CA PRO A 303 28.37 20.12 -4.16
C PRO A 303 28.90 20.26 -5.60
N PRO A 304 29.21 21.48 -6.07
CA PRO A 304 29.81 21.64 -7.38
C PRO A 304 31.19 20.99 -7.36
N VAL A 305 31.32 19.81 -7.99
CA VAL A 305 32.61 19.29 -8.42
C VAL A 305 33.22 20.36 -9.32
N GLU A 306 34.48 20.74 -9.06
CA GLU A 306 35.28 21.63 -9.93
C GLU A 306 35.39 21.02 -11.34
N ALA A 307 34.36 21.24 -12.15
CA ALA A 307 34.37 20.98 -13.57
C ALA A 307 34.64 22.29 -14.29
N ALA A 308 35.66 22.25 -15.14
CA ALA A 308 36.17 23.35 -15.94
C ALA A 308 35.08 24.25 -16.52
N LYS A 309 35.33 25.56 -16.46
CA LYS A 309 34.55 26.66 -17.06
C LYS A 309 33.90 26.23 -18.37
N THR A 310 32.63 25.89 -18.30
CA THR A 310 31.73 25.83 -19.44
C THR A 310 30.51 26.65 -19.06
N GLU A 311 30.22 27.67 -19.84
CA GLU A 311 29.09 28.57 -19.67
C GLU A 311 27.79 27.76 -19.68
N LYS A 312 27.21 27.49 -18.49
CA LYS A 312 25.87 26.93 -18.37
C LYS A 312 24.85 28.06 -18.32
N THR A 313 24.12 28.20 -19.41
CA THR A 313 22.80 28.82 -19.47
C THR A 313 21.92 28.27 -18.34
N ARG A 314 21.31 29.16 -17.55
CA ARG A 314 20.34 28.80 -16.50
C ARG A 314 19.18 28.01 -17.09
N THR A 315 19.22 26.69 -17.00
CA THR A 315 18.07 25.82 -17.29
C THR A 315 17.16 25.80 -16.08
N THR A 316 16.12 26.64 -16.11
CA THR A 316 14.95 26.49 -15.23
C THR A 316 14.33 25.11 -15.49
N ILE A 317 14.26 24.27 -14.45
CA ILE A 317 13.52 23.00 -14.49
C ILE A 317 12.05 23.34 -14.74
N GLN A 318 11.46 22.84 -15.84
CA GLN A 318 10.01 22.89 -16.01
C GLN A 318 9.39 21.86 -15.07
N LEU A 319 8.69 22.33 -14.03
CA LEU A 319 7.83 21.48 -13.22
C LEU A 319 6.63 21.08 -14.08
N ALA A 320 6.46 19.79 -14.34
CA ALA A 320 5.31 19.23 -15.06
C ALA A 320 4.07 19.21 -14.13
N LEU A 321 3.56 20.40 -13.79
CA LEU A 321 2.47 20.58 -12.82
C LEU A 321 1.11 19.99 -13.25
N GLY A 322 1.01 19.40 -14.44
CA GLY A 322 -0.24 18.84 -14.99
C GLY A 322 -1.33 19.88 -15.32
N VAL A 323 -1.21 21.11 -14.84
CA VAL A 323 -2.10 22.26 -15.08
C VAL A 323 -1.28 23.54 -15.32
N PRO A 324 -1.79 24.52 -16.11
CA PRO A 324 -1.14 25.81 -16.21
C PRO A 324 -1.07 26.49 -14.85
N LEU A 325 0.06 27.13 -14.55
CA LEU A 325 0.26 27.87 -13.29
C LEU A 325 -0.64 29.12 -13.33
N ILE A 326 -1.84 29.03 -12.75
CA ILE A 326 -2.79 30.14 -12.68
C ILE A 326 -2.30 31.10 -11.60
N ARG A 327 -1.65 32.20 -12.01
CA ARG A 327 -1.43 33.35 -11.14
C ARG A 327 -2.68 34.22 -11.16
N VAL A 328 -3.43 34.19 -10.07
CA VAL A 328 -4.49 35.17 -9.84
C VAL A 328 -3.82 36.47 -9.39
N ALA A 329 -4.04 37.55 -10.13
CA ALA A 329 -3.38 38.84 -9.86
C ALA A 329 -3.85 39.50 -8.55
N GLU A 330 -5.01 39.09 -8.05
CA GLU A 330 -5.62 39.55 -6.80
C GLU A 330 -6.21 38.36 -6.02
N PRO A 331 -6.26 38.41 -4.68
CA PRO A 331 -6.94 37.39 -3.88
C PRO A 331 -8.39 37.22 -4.33
N LEU A 332 -8.84 35.99 -4.56
CA LEU A 332 -10.23 35.73 -4.95
C LEU A 332 -11.17 36.17 -3.81
N PRO A 333 -12.15 37.04 -4.07
CA PRO A 333 -13.09 37.46 -3.05
C PRO A 333 -13.93 36.27 -2.59
N VAL A 334 -13.99 36.07 -1.27
CA VAL A 334 -14.66 34.96 -0.56
C VAL A 334 -16.16 34.83 -0.91
N ASN A 335 -16.74 35.83 -1.57
CA ASN A 335 -18.16 35.92 -1.91
C ASN A 335 -18.51 35.42 -3.33
N LEU A 336 -17.63 34.67 -4.01
CA LEU A 336 -17.87 34.14 -5.36
C LEU A 336 -18.74 32.86 -5.42
N LEU A 337 -19.36 32.45 -4.32
CA LEU A 337 -20.32 31.34 -4.35
C LEU A 337 -21.65 31.81 -4.98
N PRO A 338 -22.10 31.21 -6.11
CA PRO A 338 -23.39 31.53 -6.70
C PRO A 338 -24.55 31.17 -5.75
N GLN A 339 -25.57 32.02 -5.70
CA GLN A 339 -26.77 31.86 -4.86
C GLN A 339 -27.66 30.64 -5.24
N THR A 340 -27.24 29.79 -6.18
CA THR A 340 -27.97 28.58 -6.61
C THR A 340 -27.87 27.39 -5.63
N MET A 341 -27.12 27.52 -4.54
CA MET A 341 -27.01 26.51 -3.47
C MET A 341 -28.20 26.46 -2.47
N ARG A 342 -29.40 26.94 -2.84
CA ARG A 342 -30.60 26.84 -1.98
C ARG A 342 -31.77 26.15 -2.69
N ALA A 343 -31.68 24.83 -2.88
CA ALA A 343 -32.74 23.81 -2.67
C ALA A 343 -32.26 22.41 -3.16
N PRO A 344 -32.77 21.30 -2.60
CA PRO A 344 -32.01 20.05 -2.42
C PRO A 344 -32.35 18.92 -3.42
N VAL A 345 -31.60 17.79 -3.30
CA VAL A 345 -31.70 16.43 -3.91
C VAL A 345 -30.63 16.19 -5.01
N ALA A 346 -29.79 15.15 -5.05
CA ALA A 346 -29.41 14.05 -4.16
C ALA A 346 -28.17 13.30 -4.73
N VAL A 347 -27.33 12.79 -3.82
CA VAL A 347 -26.29 11.73 -3.89
C VAL A 347 -25.16 11.83 -4.94
N ALA A 348 -23.96 12.22 -4.47
CA ALA A 348 -22.67 11.73 -4.97
C ALA A 348 -21.67 11.71 -3.80
N SER A 349 -20.93 10.61 -3.65
CA SER A 349 -20.11 10.28 -2.48
C SER A 349 -18.80 11.08 -2.41
N ASP A 350 -18.65 11.87 -1.35
CA ASP A 350 -17.41 12.51 -0.91
C ASP A 350 -16.46 11.48 -0.26
N ASP A 351 -15.73 10.70 -1.07
CA ASP A 351 -14.58 9.94 -0.55
C ASP A 351 -13.27 10.49 -1.11
N ALA A 352 -12.43 11.00 -0.21
CA ALA A 352 -11.08 11.51 -0.47
C ALA A 352 -10.17 10.46 -1.15
N LEU A 353 -10.47 9.17 -0.99
CA LEU A 353 -9.81 8.08 -1.71
C LEU A 353 -10.08 8.12 -3.23
N GLY A 354 -11.28 8.50 -3.64
CA GLY A 354 -11.65 8.65 -5.05
C GLY A 354 -10.88 9.78 -5.74
N GLN A 355 -10.62 10.86 -5.00
CA GLN A 355 -9.80 12.00 -5.48
C GLN A 355 -8.31 11.65 -5.52
N PHE A 356 -7.80 10.91 -4.52
CA PHE A 356 -6.40 10.46 -4.50
C PHE A 356 -6.08 9.42 -5.60
N VAL A 357 -7.03 8.51 -5.88
CA VAL A 357 -6.90 7.54 -6.99
C VAL A 357 -6.96 8.26 -8.35
N GLN A 358 -7.80 9.29 -8.49
CA GLN A 358 -7.80 10.14 -9.68
C GLN A 358 -6.48 10.91 -9.85
N GLN A 359 -5.91 11.42 -8.76
CA GLN A 359 -4.63 12.13 -8.80
C GLN A 359 -3.48 11.19 -9.18
N THR A 360 -3.44 9.99 -8.60
CA THR A 360 -2.42 8.99 -8.92
C THR A 360 -2.48 8.52 -10.37
N LEU A 361 -3.69 8.36 -10.93
CA LEU A 361 -3.88 8.01 -12.34
C LEU A 361 -3.46 9.18 -13.27
N ALA A 362 -3.78 10.42 -12.90
CA ALA A 362 -3.35 11.62 -13.63
C ALA A 362 -1.83 11.82 -13.59
N ASP A 363 -1.16 11.46 -12.49
CA ASP A 363 0.29 11.54 -12.35
C ASP A 363 1.01 10.48 -13.20
N ILE A 364 0.43 9.27 -13.29
CA ILE A 364 0.91 8.21 -14.20
C ILE A 364 0.74 8.63 -15.67
N GLU A 365 -0.35 9.32 -16.02
CA GLU A 365 -0.58 9.91 -17.35
C GLU A 365 0.36 11.08 -17.66
N ALA A 366 0.69 11.92 -16.68
CA ALA A 366 1.65 13.01 -16.84
C ALA A 366 3.05 12.47 -17.10
N ALA A 367 3.50 11.49 -16.31
CA ALA A 367 4.78 10.80 -16.54
C ALA A 367 4.83 10.10 -17.91
N GLY A 368 3.72 9.49 -18.35
CA GLY A 368 3.59 8.91 -19.69
C GLY A 368 3.68 9.95 -20.83
N ARG A 369 3.10 11.14 -20.64
CA ARG A 369 3.18 12.26 -21.60
C ARG A 369 4.57 12.89 -21.65
N ASP A 370 5.24 13.04 -20.53
CA ASP A 370 6.57 13.66 -20.46
C ASP A 370 7.66 12.77 -21.05
N VAL A 371 7.60 11.46 -20.80
CA VAL A 371 8.46 10.47 -21.47
C VAL A 371 8.20 10.48 -22.97
N LEU A 372 6.94 10.56 -23.41
CA LEU A 372 6.59 10.61 -24.84
C LEU A 372 6.98 11.93 -25.52
N ALA A 373 6.87 13.06 -24.81
CA ALA A 373 7.26 14.38 -25.30
C ALA A 373 8.79 14.52 -25.41
N ALA A 374 9.54 14.01 -24.42
CA ALA A 374 11.00 13.92 -24.46
C ALA A 374 11.48 12.99 -25.59
N TRP A 375 10.74 11.92 -25.88
CA TRP A 375 11.04 10.99 -26.98
C TRP A 375 10.69 11.58 -28.36
N GLN A 376 9.61 12.37 -28.47
CA GLN A 376 9.22 13.09 -29.69
C GLN A 376 10.22 14.19 -30.08
N GLN A 377 10.92 14.79 -29.12
CA GLN A 377 12.00 15.74 -29.37
C GLN A 377 13.25 15.09 -30.00
N HIS A 378 13.40 13.77 -29.90
CA HIS A 378 14.49 13.00 -30.51
C HIS A 378 14.20 12.50 -31.94
N ARG A 379 13.04 12.82 -32.53
CA ARG A 379 12.75 12.50 -33.94
C ARG A 379 13.20 13.62 -34.88
N SER A 380 14.15 13.31 -35.76
CA SER A 380 14.43 14.11 -36.95
C SER A 380 13.16 14.27 -37.81
N PRO A 381 12.91 15.44 -38.41
CA PRO A 381 11.74 15.70 -39.25
C PRO A 381 11.89 15.02 -40.61
N ALA A 382 11.64 13.71 -40.66
CA ALA A 382 11.60 12.96 -41.91
C ALA A 382 10.16 12.88 -42.45
N GLN A 383 9.90 13.71 -43.47
CA GLN A 383 8.86 13.59 -44.49
C GLN A 383 7.39 13.57 -44.02
N ARG A 384 6.83 14.77 -43.83
CA ARG A 384 5.39 15.02 -44.00
C ARG A 384 5.08 15.08 -45.51
N SER A 385 4.53 14.01 -46.08
CA SER A 385 3.80 14.09 -47.35
C SER A 385 2.34 14.45 -47.05
N ALA A 386 2.01 15.73 -47.13
CA ALA A 386 0.62 16.16 -47.14
C ALA A 386 0.00 15.72 -48.47
N GLN A 387 -0.75 14.61 -48.47
CA GLN A 387 -1.66 14.33 -49.58
C GLN A 387 -2.82 15.33 -49.51
N ALA A 388 -3.05 16.04 -50.61
CA ALA A 388 -4.13 17.00 -50.74
C ALA A 388 -5.49 16.27 -50.63
N VAL A 389 -6.21 16.52 -49.54
CA VAL A 389 -7.58 16.05 -49.35
C VAL A 389 -8.52 17.01 -50.10
N ALA A 390 -9.29 16.48 -51.05
CA ALA A 390 -10.24 17.28 -51.82
C ALA A 390 -11.45 17.65 -50.96
N MET A 391 -11.69 18.95 -50.78
CA MET A 391 -12.86 19.48 -50.08
C MET A 391 -14.04 19.63 -51.04
N PRO A 392 -15.28 19.35 -50.61
CA PRO A 392 -16.46 19.71 -51.38
C PRO A 392 -16.60 21.23 -51.44
N SER A 393 -16.86 21.75 -52.63
CA SER A 393 -17.18 23.16 -52.88
C SER A 393 -18.59 23.46 -52.36
N GLY A 394 -18.67 23.82 -51.08
CA GLY A 394 -19.84 24.42 -50.43
C GLY A 394 -20.36 23.65 -49.21
N GLY A 395 -20.33 24.29 -48.04
CA GLY A 395 -21.44 24.13 -47.09
C GLY A 395 -21.11 24.01 -45.60
N VAL A 396 -19.97 23.46 -45.17
CA VAL A 396 -19.75 23.16 -43.74
C VAL A 396 -18.44 23.73 -43.23
N ASN A 397 -18.54 24.71 -42.33
CA ASN A 397 -17.39 25.28 -41.67
C ASN A 397 -17.01 24.44 -40.45
N VAL A 398 -16.24 23.36 -40.68
CA VAL A 398 -15.76 22.47 -39.61
C VAL A 398 -15.03 23.26 -38.53
N ALA A 399 -14.29 24.31 -38.87
CA ALA A 399 -13.54 25.13 -37.92
C ALA A 399 -14.42 25.91 -36.92
N GLN A 400 -15.72 26.06 -37.19
CA GLN A 400 -16.69 26.71 -36.30
C GLN A 400 -17.59 25.69 -35.58
N LEU A 401 -17.31 24.40 -35.72
CA LEU A 401 -18.09 23.36 -35.05
C LEU A 401 -17.89 23.44 -33.53
N GLU A 402 -18.99 23.59 -32.80
CA GLU A 402 -19.03 23.35 -31.36
C GLU A 402 -20.36 22.65 -31.06
N HIS A 403 -20.29 21.35 -30.75
CA HIS A 403 -21.49 20.53 -30.54
C HIS A 403 -21.30 19.57 -29.38
N ARG A 404 -22.41 19.24 -28.71
CA ARG A 404 -22.47 18.22 -27.65
C ARG A 404 -23.47 17.14 -28.02
N VAL A 405 -23.08 15.89 -27.85
CA VAL A 405 -23.91 14.73 -28.16
C VAL A 405 -23.94 13.85 -26.93
N THR A 406 -25.14 13.59 -26.39
CA THR A 406 -25.29 12.67 -25.26
C THR A 406 -25.54 11.26 -25.76
N ARG A 407 -24.86 10.28 -25.18
CA ARG A 407 -25.12 8.85 -25.39
C ARG A 407 -25.48 8.22 -24.06
N HIS A 408 -26.66 7.61 -24.01
CA HIS A 408 -27.05 6.74 -22.90
C HIS A 408 -26.40 5.37 -23.10
N LEU A 409 -25.63 4.88 -22.13
CA LEU A 409 -24.99 3.56 -22.18
C LEU A 409 -25.67 2.65 -21.17
N ASP A 410 -26.34 1.61 -21.68
CA ASP A 410 -27.03 0.60 -20.89
C ASP A 410 -26.74 -0.80 -21.48
N ILE A 411 -26.04 -1.62 -20.69
CA ILE A 411 -25.66 -2.99 -21.05
C ILE A 411 -26.86 -3.94 -21.22
N GLU A 412 -28.05 -3.57 -20.75
CA GLU A 412 -29.26 -4.37 -20.93
C GLU A 412 -30.03 -4.00 -22.20
N ARG A 413 -29.80 -2.80 -22.75
CA ARG A 413 -30.67 -2.24 -23.79
C ARG A 413 -29.94 -1.92 -25.08
N ASN A 414 -28.91 -1.09 -25.04
CA ASN A 414 -28.36 -0.48 -26.25
C ASN A 414 -26.89 -0.80 -26.50
N VAL A 415 -26.14 -1.22 -25.48
CA VAL A 415 -24.76 -1.69 -25.62
C VAL A 415 -24.58 -3.10 -25.05
N PRO A 416 -25.44 -4.08 -25.38
CA PRO A 416 -25.40 -5.41 -24.76
C PRO A 416 -24.11 -6.19 -25.02
N TYR A 417 -23.40 -5.86 -26.10
CA TYR A 417 -22.10 -6.43 -26.43
C TYR A 417 -20.98 -5.99 -25.46
N VAL A 418 -21.17 -4.96 -24.61
CA VAL A 418 -20.19 -4.61 -23.56
C VAL A 418 -20.06 -5.72 -22.52
N ARG A 419 -21.08 -6.59 -22.38
CA ARG A 419 -20.98 -7.82 -21.56
C ARG A 419 -19.91 -8.79 -22.07
N ASP A 420 -19.61 -8.74 -23.37
CA ASP A 420 -18.56 -9.52 -24.00
C ASP A 420 -17.18 -8.85 -23.87
N HIS A 421 -17.09 -7.73 -23.14
CA HIS A 421 -15.86 -7.05 -22.74
C HIS A 421 -15.84 -6.84 -21.21
N GLU A 422 -16.11 -7.92 -20.48
CA GLU A 422 -16.01 -8.00 -19.02
C GLU A 422 -14.64 -8.53 -18.60
N LEU A 423 -13.85 -7.68 -17.97
CA LEU A 423 -12.43 -7.96 -17.68
C LEU A 423 -12.22 -9.11 -16.69
N TYR A 424 -13.21 -9.40 -15.84
CA TYR A 424 -13.12 -10.43 -14.80
C TYR A 424 -14.24 -11.46 -14.96
N PRO A 425 -13.96 -12.57 -15.65
CA PRO A 425 -14.94 -13.62 -15.88
C PRO A 425 -15.51 -14.16 -14.56
N GLN A 426 -16.83 -14.23 -14.49
CA GLN A 426 -17.57 -14.90 -13.42
C GLN A 426 -18.39 -16.07 -13.99
N ARG A 427 -19.09 -16.81 -13.13
CA ARG A 427 -20.03 -17.85 -13.56
C ARG A 427 -21.08 -17.26 -14.52
N PRO A 428 -21.52 -18.00 -15.56
CA PRO A 428 -22.63 -17.57 -16.41
C PRO A 428 -23.86 -17.16 -15.60
N GLY A 429 -24.44 -16.00 -15.92
CA GLY A 429 -25.60 -15.46 -15.20
C GLY A 429 -25.28 -14.74 -13.88
N TRP A 430 -24.02 -14.39 -13.62
CA TRP A 430 -23.64 -13.64 -12.42
C TRP A 430 -24.37 -12.27 -12.36
N PRO A 431 -25.12 -11.99 -11.28
CA PRO A 431 -26.03 -10.85 -11.23
C PRO A 431 -25.35 -9.53 -10.87
N VAL A 432 -24.16 -9.58 -10.25
CA VAL A 432 -23.45 -8.38 -9.80
C VAL A 432 -22.56 -7.87 -10.94
N ALA A 433 -22.96 -6.77 -11.60
CA ALA A 433 -22.20 -6.24 -12.74
C ALA A 433 -20.82 -5.70 -12.33
N SER A 434 -20.71 -5.05 -11.17
CA SER A 434 -19.45 -4.48 -10.66
C SER A 434 -18.35 -5.53 -10.46
N ASP A 435 -18.72 -6.77 -10.12
CA ASP A 435 -17.84 -7.94 -9.96
C ASP A 435 -17.22 -8.42 -11.29
N ARG A 436 -17.91 -8.20 -12.41
CA ARG A 436 -17.46 -8.57 -13.77
C ARG A 436 -16.67 -7.47 -14.47
N HIS A 437 -16.84 -6.23 -13.98
CA HIS A 437 -16.25 -5.01 -14.51
C HIS A 437 -16.45 -4.83 -16.03
N PRO A 438 -17.70 -4.64 -16.48
CA PRO A 438 -18.03 -4.37 -17.88
C PRO A 438 -17.45 -3.02 -18.29
N VAL A 439 -16.47 -3.05 -19.18
CA VAL A 439 -15.75 -1.87 -19.64
C VAL A 439 -16.04 -1.63 -21.10
N VAL A 440 -16.36 -0.39 -21.45
CA VAL A 440 -16.37 0.05 -22.85
C VAL A 440 -14.92 0.06 -23.34
N PRO A 441 -14.54 -0.76 -24.35
CA PRO A 441 -13.16 -0.79 -24.82
C PRO A 441 -12.79 0.51 -25.53
N LEU A 442 -11.50 0.86 -25.48
CA LEU A 442 -10.90 2.01 -26.20
C LEU A 442 -11.40 2.11 -27.65
N THR A 443 -11.48 0.97 -28.32
CA THR A 443 -11.89 0.85 -29.72
C THR A 443 -13.37 1.13 -29.94
N MET A 444 -14.23 0.87 -28.96
CA MET A 444 -15.62 1.30 -28.97
C MET A 444 -15.72 2.80 -28.72
N GLU A 445 -14.92 3.37 -27.83
CA GLU A 445 -14.88 4.83 -27.60
C GLU A 445 -14.49 5.59 -28.88
N VAL A 446 -13.50 5.09 -29.63
CA VAL A 446 -13.15 5.57 -30.97
C VAL A 446 -14.36 5.56 -31.91
N MET A 447 -15.15 4.49 -31.90
CA MET A 447 -16.35 4.41 -32.74
C MET A 447 -17.45 5.37 -32.28
N LEU A 448 -17.64 5.55 -30.97
CA LEU A 448 -18.62 6.49 -30.42
C LEU A 448 -18.35 7.94 -30.85
N VAL A 449 -17.09 8.39 -30.77
CA VAL A 449 -16.74 9.75 -31.21
C VAL A 449 -16.82 9.92 -32.72
N ARG A 450 -16.44 8.88 -33.49
CA ARG A 450 -16.57 8.88 -34.95
C ARG A 450 -18.02 9.00 -35.38
N GLU A 451 -18.89 8.16 -34.82
CA GLU A 451 -20.33 8.17 -35.11
C GLU A 451 -20.97 9.51 -34.71
N ALA A 452 -20.59 10.09 -33.57
CA ALA A 452 -21.07 11.41 -33.17
C ALA A 452 -20.66 12.50 -34.18
N ALA A 453 -19.44 12.47 -34.68
CA ALA A 453 -18.98 13.42 -35.70
C ALA A 453 -19.70 13.23 -37.05
N GLU A 454 -19.90 11.99 -37.49
CA GLU A 454 -20.62 11.67 -38.73
C GLU A 454 -22.13 11.95 -38.62
N GLU A 455 -22.74 11.84 -37.44
CA GLU A 455 -24.13 12.26 -37.18
C GLU A 455 -24.29 13.78 -37.34
N VAL A 456 -23.36 14.56 -36.79
CA VAL A 456 -23.39 16.03 -36.85
C VAL A 456 -23.01 16.53 -38.26
N LEU A 457 -22.14 15.82 -38.97
CA LEU A 457 -21.63 16.17 -40.30
C LEU A 457 -21.87 15.05 -41.33
N PRO A 458 -23.14 14.76 -41.70
CA PRO A 458 -23.50 13.56 -42.49
C PRO A 458 -22.92 13.51 -43.90
N GLN A 459 -22.49 14.65 -44.46
CA GLN A 459 -21.80 14.76 -45.74
C GLN A 459 -20.30 14.46 -45.69
N LEU A 460 -19.72 14.34 -44.49
CA LEU A 460 -18.31 14.03 -44.28
C LEU A 460 -18.16 12.67 -43.59
N LYS A 461 -17.00 12.06 -43.80
CA LYS A 461 -16.60 10.77 -43.24
C LYS A 461 -15.37 10.99 -42.39
N VAL A 462 -15.27 10.32 -41.24
CA VAL A 462 -14.03 10.29 -40.48
C VAL A 462 -13.08 9.32 -41.15
N ILE A 463 -11.98 9.85 -41.70
CA ILE A 463 -11.00 9.07 -42.47
C ILE A 463 -9.75 8.72 -41.64
N GLU A 464 -9.52 9.45 -40.56
CA GLU A 464 -8.43 9.20 -39.62
C GLU A 464 -8.84 9.63 -38.20
N VAL A 465 -8.42 8.86 -37.21
CA VAL A 465 -8.50 9.19 -35.78
C VAL A 465 -7.07 9.17 -35.26
N GLU A 466 -6.56 10.30 -34.79
CA GLU A 466 -5.19 10.44 -34.30
C GLU A 466 -5.15 10.98 -32.86
N GLN A 467 -4.01 10.81 -32.21
CA GLN A 467 -3.79 11.25 -30.82
C GLN A 467 -4.84 10.67 -29.85
N ILE A 468 -5.12 9.37 -29.97
CA ILE A 468 -6.13 8.68 -29.18
C ILE A 468 -5.61 8.48 -27.75
N GLN A 469 -6.34 9.02 -26.79
CA GLN A 469 -6.01 8.96 -25.37
C GLN A 469 -7.26 8.56 -24.58
N ALA A 470 -7.17 7.50 -23.79
CA ALA A 470 -8.15 7.16 -22.77
C ALA A 470 -7.53 7.41 -21.40
N TYR A 471 -8.22 8.20 -20.59
CA TYR A 471 -7.76 8.66 -19.28
C TYR A 471 -8.40 7.87 -18.13
N ARG A 472 -9.59 7.32 -18.38
CA ARG A 472 -10.33 6.59 -17.38
C ARG A 472 -11.11 5.46 -18.02
N TRP A 473 -11.12 4.32 -17.35
CA TRP A 473 -12.01 3.22 -17.71
C TRP A 473 -13.47 3.68 -17.71
N LEU A 474 -14.12 3.58 -18.85
CA LEU A 474 -15.57 3.79 -18.98
C LEU A 474 -16.29 2.48 -18.63
N ALA A 475 -16.39 2.19 -17.33
CA ALA A 475 -17.09 1.03 -16.82
C ALA A 475 -18.61 1.28 -16.73
N VAL A 476 -19.41 0.38 -17.28
CA VAL A 476 -20.88 0.49 -17.36
C VAL A 476 -21.52 -0.62 -16.53
N ALA A 477 -21.27 -0.60 -15.22
CA ALA A 477 -21.92 -1.51 -14.28
C ALA A 477 -23.38 -1.12 -14.02
N GLU A 478 -23.68 0.17 -14.10
CA GLU A 478 -25.01 0.76 -14.05
C GLU A 478 -25.22 1.65 -15.30
N PRO A 479 -26.48 1.85 -15.74
CA PRO A 479 -26.76 2.75 -16.86
C PRO A 479 -26.23 4.17 -16.60
N LEU A 480 -25.53 4.75 -17.56
CA LEU A 480 -24.97 6.09 -17.42
C LEU A 480 -25.00 6.88 -18.73
N ASP A 481 -25.18 8.19 -18.63
CA ASP A 481 -25.11 9.11 -19.77
C ASP A 481 -23.69 9.66 -19.93
N VAL A 482 -23.11 9.52 -21.12
CA VAL A 482 -21.85 10.18 -21.49
C VAL A 482 -22.10 11.37 -22.41
N GLU A 483 -21.44 12.48 -22.13
CA GLU A 483 -21.39 13.64 -23.03
C GLU A 483 -20.19 13.52 -23.96
N ILE A 484 -20.44 13.61 -25.27
CA ILE A 484 -19.41 13.69 -26.30
C ILE A 484 -19.35 15.13 -26.81
N ARG A 485 -18.20 15.79 -26.66
CA ARG A 485 -17.94 17.13 -27.17
C ARG A 485 -17.19 17.04 -28.48
N LEU A 486 -17.63 17.81 -29.46
CA LEU A 486 -17.01 17.96 -30.77
C LEU A 486 -16.67 19.42 -30.98
N GLN A 487 -15.38 19.72 -31.19
CA GLN A 487 -14.88 21.06 -31.42
C GLN A 487 -14.04 21.12 -32.68
N GLY A 488 -14.40 22.01 -33.60
CA GLY A 488 -13.64 22.30 -34.80
C GLY A 488 -12.29 22.93 -34.50
N ILE A 489 -11.23 22.39 -35.09
CA ILE A 489 -9.89 23.00 -35.04
C ILE A 489 -9.62 23.77 -36.35
N ASP A 490 -9.87 23.11 -37.48
CA ASP A 490 -9.67 23.66 -38.82
C ASP A 490 -10.72 23.11 -39.79
N ALA A 491 -10.55 23.35 -41.10
CA ALA A 491 -11.50 22.93 -42.13
C ALA A 491 -11.70 21.40 -42.25
N THR A 492 -10.79 20.60 -41.68
CA THR A 492 -10.76 19.13 -41.82
C THR A 492 -10.54 18.39 -40.50
N THR A 493 -10.29 19.10 -39.40
CA THR A 493 -9.90 18.49 -38.12
C THR A 493 -10.90 18.86 -37.02
N ILE A 494 -11.36 17.86 -36.29
CA ILE A 494 -12.26 17.98 -35.14
C ILE A 494 -11.55 17.39 -33.92
N GLU A 495 -11.55 18.12 -32.82
CA GLU A 495 -11.26 17.57 -31.50
C GLU A 495 -12.53 16.93 -30.93
N ALA A 496 -12.42 15.66 -30.54
CA ALA A 496 -13.52 14.91 -29.95
C ALA A 496 -13.14 14.43 -28.55
N GLU A 497 -14.05 14.60 -27.60
CA GLU A 497 -13.87 14.19 -26.20
C GLU A 497 -15.13 13.47 -25.71
N ILE A 498 -14.98 12.28 -25.13
CA ILE A 498 -15.97 11.73 -24.20
C ILE A 498 -15.59 12.28 -22.83
N VAL A 499 -16.39 13.20 -22.31
CA VAL A 499 -16.01 14.06 -21.16
C VAL A 499 -15.57 13.21 -19.97
N GLY A 500 -14.30 13.36 -19.57
CA GLY A 500 -13.70 12.67 -18.43
C GLY A 500 -13.22 11.23 -18.70
N TYR A 501 -13.30 10.73 -19.94
CA TYR A 501 -12.93 9.35 -20.28
C TYR A 501 -11.93 9.27 -21.44
N PHE A 502 -12.17 10.00 -22.53
CA PHE A 502 -11.45 9.79 -23.79
C PHE A 502 -11.32 11.07 -24.60
N ARG A 503 -10.23 11.22 -25.33
CA ARG A 503 -10.04 12.27 -26.33
C ARG A 503 -9.30 11.75 -27.56
N ALA A 504 -9.67 12.28 -28.72
CA ALA A 504 -8.96 12.07 -29.97
C ALA A 504 -9.14 13.26 -30.92
N ARG A 505 -8.33 13.28 -31.99
CA ARG A 505 -8.55 14.17 -33.13
C ARG A 505 -9.06 13.36 -34.31
N LEU A 506 -10.13 13.84 -34.93
CA LEU A 506 -10.76 13.23 -36.10
C LEU A 506 -10.40 14.07 -37.33
N ARG A 507 -9.89 13.43 -38.38
CA ARG A 507 -9.82 14.04 -39.71
C ARG A 507 -11.01 13.60 -40.53
N VAL A 508 -11.64 14.58 -41.19
CA VAL A 508 -12.84 14.36 -41.99
C VAL A 508 -12.63 14.71 -43.46
N ALA A 509 -13.30 13.97 -44.35
CA ALA A 509 -13.31 14.20 -45.79
C ALA A 509 -14.63 13.71 -46.43
N ALA A 510 -14.96 14.17 -47.64
CA ALA A 510 -16.16 13.70 -48.35
C ALA A 510 -16.05 12.22 -48.78
N GLU A 511 -14.83 11.77 -49.07
CA GLU A 511 -14.54 10.42 -49.54
C GLU A 511 -13.36 9.80 -48.78
N TYR A 512 -13.34 8.46 -48.73
CA TYR A 512 -12.22 7.75 -48.14
C TYR A 512 -10.98 7.87 -49.04
N PRO A 513 -9.79 8.16 -48.49
CA PRO A 513 -8.58 8.30 -49.27
C PRO A 513 -8.15 6.96 -49.88
N ALA A 514 -7.55 7.02 -51.07
CA ALA A 514 -6.93 5.86 -51.68
C ALA A 514 -5.85 5.27 -50.75
N ALA A 515 -5.81 3.94 -50.64
CA ALA A 515 -4.82 3.26 -49.83
C ALA A 515 -3.40 3.54 -50.37
N PRO A 516 -2.45 3.99 -49.54
CA PRO A 516 -1.08 4.20 -49.98
C PRO A 516 -0.43 2.87 -50.37
N ALA A 517 0.46 2.90 -51.35
CA ALA A 517 1.35 1.78 -51.68
C ALA A 517 2.47 1.68 -50.62
N ALA A 518 2.10 1.42 -49.36
CA ALA A 518 3.05 1.26 -48.28
C ALA A 518 3.67 -0.14 -48.33
N HIS A 519 5.00 -0.21 -48.13
CA HIS A 519 5.67 -1.48 -47.90
C HIS A 519 5.40 -1.91 -46.44
N PHE A 520 4.94 -3.16 -46.28
CA PHE A 520 4.73 -3.78 -44.98
C PHE A 520 5.72 -4.94 -44.84
N ASN A 521 6.54 -4.90 -43.79
CA ASN A 521 7.64 -5.85 -43.63
C ASN A 521 7.12 -7.29 -43.47
N ALA A 522 7.85 -8.26 -44.02
CA ALA A 522 7.56 -9.68 -43.80
C ALA A 522 7.82 -10.09 -42.32
N LEU A 523 7.20 -11.20 -41.89
CA LEU A 523 7.52 -11.80 -40.60
C LEU A 523 8.96 -12.32 -40.58
N GLN A 524 9.65 -12.08 -39.47
CA GLN A 524 10.97 -12.63 -39.19
C GLN A 524 10.82 -13.94 -38.43
N LYS A 525 11.51 -14.99 -38.90
CA LYS A 525 11.46 -16.35 -38.34
C LYS A 525 10.03 -16.84 -38.06
N PRO A 526 9.16 -16.88 -39.09
CA PRO A 526 7.77 -17.29 -38.91
C PRO A 526 7.70 -18.72 -38.37
N ARG A 527 6.85 -18.91 -37.36
CA ARG A 527 6.56 -20.18 -36.69
C ARG A 527 5.07 -20.26 -36.35
N ALA A 528 4.63 -21.44 -35.94
CA ALA A 528 3.28 -21.60 -35.38
C ALA A 528 3.19 -20.96 -33.98
N THR A 529 1.99 -20.54 -33.61
CA THR A 529 1.66 -20.10 -32.24
C THR A 529 1.63 -21.28 -31.28
N ALA A 530 1.85 -21.02 -29.99
CA ALA A 530 1.82 -22.02 -28.94
C ALA A 530 0.43 -22.63 -28.73
N VAL A 531 -0.63 -21.86 -28.94
CA VAL A 531 -2.02 -22.33 -28.93
C VAL A 531 -2.76 -21.95 -30.21
N PRO A 532 -3.73 -22.76 -30.66
CA PRO A 532 -4.58 -22.42 -31.82
C PRO A 532 -5.55 -21.28 -31.48
N ALA A 533 -6.06 -20.58 -32.51
CA ALA A 533 -6.99 -19.46 -32.33
C ALA A 533 -8.27 -19.85 -31.58
N ALA A 534 -8.75 -21.08 -31.71
CA ALA A 534 -9.91 -21.58 -30.97
C ALA A 534 -9.69 -21.58 -29.44
N GLU A 535 -8.46 -21.80 -28.99
CA GLU A 535 -8.11 -21.83 -27.56
C GLU A 535 -7.86 -20.43 -26.98
N LEU A 536 -7.71 -19.40 -27.82
CA LEU A 536 -7.52 -18.02 -27.38
C LEU A 536 -8.61 -17.58 -26.38
N TYR A 537 -9.86 -17.93 -26.68
CA TYR A 537 -11.00 -17.57 -25.83
C TYR A 537 -11.43 -18.72 -24.91
N SER A 538 -11.43 -19.98 -25.38
CA SER A 538 -11.90 -21.12 -24.56
C SER A 538 -11.00 -21.42 -23.36
N GLU A 539 -9.69 -21.16 -23.50
CA GLU A 539 -8.71 -21.33 -22.41
C GLU A 539 -8.41 -20.03 -21.65
N GLY A 540 -9.15 -18.96 -21.94
CA GLY A 540 -9.08 -17.70 -21.19
C GLY A 540 -7.76 -16.95 -21.35
N TRP A 541 -7.08 -17.10 -22.50
CA TRP A 541 -5.97 -16.19 -22.86
C TRP A 541 -6.49 -14.77 -23.07
N MET A 542 -7.72 -14.66 -23.60
CA MET A 542 -8.48 -13.42 -23.72
C MET A 542 -9.81 -13.55 -22.98
N PHE A 543 -10.24 -12.49 -22.30
CA PHE A 543 -11.49 -12.47 -21.53
C PHE A 543 -12.74 -12.23 -22.39
N HIS A 544 -12.56 -11.87 -23.67
CA HIS A 544 -13.61 -11.47 -24.58
C HIS A 544 -14.70 -12.53 -24.80
N GLY A 545 -15.97 -12.11 -24.72
CA GLY A 545 -17.15 -12.91 -25.05
C GLY A 545 -17.53 -12.84 -26.55
N PRO A 546 -18.57 -13.57 -26.97
CA PRO A 546 -18.85 -13.83 -28.39
C PRO A 546 -18.88 -12.60 -29.32
N ALA A 547 -19.42 -11.45 -28.90
CA ALA A 547 -19.46 -10.25 -29.74
C ALA A 547 -18.08 -9.62 -30.01
N TYR A 548 -17.04 -10.02 -29.27
CA TYR A 548 -15.64 -9.58 -29.44
C TYR A 548 -14.69 -10.71 -29.86
N GLN A 549 -15.20 -11.91 -30.17
CA GLN A 549 -14.39 -13.07 -30.58
C GLN A 549 -14.20 -13.11 -32.12
N GLY A 550 -13.37 -12.19 -32.64
CA GLY A 550 -13.14 -12.07 -34.07
C GLY A 550 -11.87 -12.75 -34.59
N VAL A 551 -10.94 -13.20 -33.73
CA VAL A 551 -9.74 -13.91 -34.18
C VAL A 551 -10.13 -15.32 -34.64
N ALA A 552 -10.15 -15.54 -35.96
CA ALA A 552 -10.58 -16.80 -36.56
C ALA A 552 -9.40 -17.77 -36.74
N GLU A 553 -8.21 -17.26 -37.06
CA GLU A 553 -7.02 -18.08 -37.32
C GLU A 553 -5.73 -17.31 -36.98
N PHE A 554 -4.76 -18.00 -36.37
CA PHE A 554 -3.37 -17.55 -36.34
C PHE A 554 -2.63 -18.18 -37.52
N GLN A 555 -2.16 -17.36 -38.46
CA GLN A 555 -1.46 -17.85 -39.65
C GLN A 555 0.02 -18.11 -39.35
N ALA A 556 0.68 -17.15 -38.71
CA ALA A 556 2.06 -17.30 -38.25
C ALA A 556 2.39 -16.24 -37.20
N ILE A 557 3.31 -16.59 -36.28
CA ILE A 557 3.94 -15.65 -35.35
C ILE A 557 5.45 -15.62 -35.62
N GLY A 558 6.09 -14.47 -35.47
CA GLY A 558 7.53 -14.30 -35.66
C GLY A 558 8.14 -13.38 -34.62
N ASP A 559 9.46 -13.19 -34.66
CA ASP A 559 10.19 -12.33 -33.71
C ASP A 559 9.73 -10.87 -33.77
N ASN A 560 9.15 -10.44 -34.89
CA ASN A 560 8.74 -9.06 -35.16
C ASN A 560 7.22 -8.87 -35.38
N GLY A 561 6.38 -9.86 -35.05
CA GLY A 561 4.93 -9.69 -35.17
C GLY A 561 4.13 -10.97 -35.33
N ILE A 562 2.88 -10.80 -35.75
CA ILE A 562 1.91 -11.88 -35.94
C ILE A 562 0.99 -11.59 -37.13
N ASP A 563 0.68 -12.61 -37.91
CA ASP A 563 -0.29 -12.59 -39.01
C ASP A 563 -1.46 -13.52 -38.67
N GLY A 564 -2.67 -13.08 -39.00
CA GLY A 564 -3.90 -13.81 -38.66
C GLY A 564 -5.07 -13.43 -39.54
N LEU A 565 -6.14 -14.19 -39.39
CA LEU A 565 -7.40 -13.97 -40.09
C LEU A 565 -8.46 -13.52 -39.08
N LEU A 566 -9.11 -12.39 -39.35
CA LEU A 566 -10.16 -11.83 -38.52
C LEU A 566 -11.52 -12.01 -39.21
N ARG A 567 -12.48 -12.54 -38.46
CA ARG A 567 -13.90 -12.50 -38.80
C ARG A 567 -14.50 -11.26 -38.14
N VAL A 568 -15.13 -10.39 -38.92
CA VAL A 568 -15.74 -9.17 -38.39
C VAL A 568 -16.82 -9.52 -37.36
N PRO A 569 -16.67 -9.09 -36.09
CA PRO A 569 -17.64 -9.41 -35.05
C PRO A 569 -18.89 -8.54 -35.13
N THR A 570 -19.87 -8.82 -34.26
CA THR A 570 -21.08 -8.00 -34.10
C THR A 570 -20.91 -6.86 -33.09
N GLY A 571 -19.92 -6.92 -32.20
CA GLY A 571 -19.66 -5.89 -31.19
C GLY A 571 -19.10 -4.59 -31.77
N LYS A 572 -19.51 -3.45 -31.21
CA LYS A 572 -19.03 -2.14 -31.66
C LYS A 572 -17.55 -1.95 -31.32
N GLY A 573 -16.75 -1.55 -32.30
CA GLY A 573 -15.29 -1.41 -32.14
C GLY A 573 -14.54 -2.74 -32.03
N ALA A 574 -15.24 -3.89 -32.01
CA ALA A 574 -14.64 -5.19 -31.80
C ALA A 574 -13.61 -5.58 -32.87
N LEU A 575 -13.82 -5.18 -34.14
CA LEU A 575 -12.85 -5.46 -35.19
C LEU A 575 -11.48 -4.79 -34.93
N LEU A 576 -11.49 -3.53 -34.51
CA LEU A 576 -10.26 -2.82 -34.12
C LEU A 576 -9.65 -3.45 -32.87
N ASP A 577 -10.50 -3.89 -31.95
CA ASP A 577 -10.06 -4.62 -30.75
C ASP A 577 -9.36 -5.92 -31.12
N ASN A 578 -9.89 -6.70 -32.08
CA ASN A 578 -9.27 -7.94 -32.53
C ASN A 578 -7.90 -7.75 -33.18
N MET A 579 -7.66 -6.62 -33.85
CA MET A 579 -6.32 -6.26 -34.32
C MET A 579 -5.37 -6.06 -33.12
N GLY A 580 -5.86 -5.41 -32.07
CA GLY A 580 -5.19 -5.31 -30.77
C GLY A 580 -4.98 -6.64 -30.05
N GLN A 581 -5.95 -7.56 -30.12
CA GLN A 581 -5.87 -8.90 -29.50
C GLN A 581 -4.74 -9.73 -30.12
N LEU A 582 -4.50 -9.63 -31.45
CA LEU A 582 -3.34 -10.26 -32.08
C LEU A 582 -2.03 -9.71 -31.50
N ALA A 583 -1.91 -8.38 -31.38
CA ALA A 583 -0.74 -7.74 -30.76
C ALA A 583 -0.57 -8.15 -29.29
N GLY A 584 -1.67 -8.25 -28.53
CA GLY A 584 -1.68 -8.69 -27.14
C GLY A 584 -1.25 -10.16 -27.00
N TYR A 585 -1.73 -11.04 -27.87
CA TYR A 585 -1.35 -12.45 -27.87
C TYR A 585 0.15 -12.63 -28.17
N TRP A 586 0.73 -11.83 -29.08
CA TRP A 586 2.18 -11.85 -29.31
C TRP A 586 2.97 -11.54 -28.02
N VAL A 587 2.51 -10.57 -27.22
CA VAL A 587 3.09 -10.24 -25.91
C VAL A 587 2.90 -11.39 -24.91
N MET A 588 1.74 -12.05 -24.93
CA MET A 588 1.46 -13.19 -24.05
C MET A 588 2.34 -14.41 -24.36
N GLU A 589 2.93 -14.53 -25.54
CA GLU A 589 3.89 -15.61 -25.87
C GLU A 589 5.31 -15.36 -25.37
N GLN A 590 5.64 -14.16 -24.90
CA GLN A 590 6.96 -13.88 -24.35
C GLN A 590 7.21 -14.69 -23.06
N GLU A 591 8.48 -14.84 -22.66
CA GLU A 591 8.84 -15.58 -21.43
C GLU A 591 8.48 -14.79 -20.17
N GLU A 592 8.59 -13.46 -20.23
CA GLU A 592 8.34 -12.53 -19.14
C GLU A 592 7.44 -11.35 -19.58
N ASN A 593 6.80 -10.71 -18.59
CA ASN A 593 5.93 -9.56 -18.77
C ASN A 593 4.77 -9.82 -19.74
N CYS A 594 4.08 -10.94 -19.50
CA CYS A 594 3.11 -11.55 -20.43
C CYS A 594 1.71 -10.94 -20.40
N LEU A 595 1.40 -10.11 -19.41
CA LEU A 595 0.11 -9.41 -19.36
C LEU A 595 0.17 -8.16 -20.22
N ALA A 596 -0.70 -8.14 -21.22
CA ALA A 596 -0.83 -7.11 -22.23
C ALA A 596 -2.11 -6.30 -22.02
N MET A 597 -2.00 -4.97 -21.89
CA MET A 597 -3.16 -4.07 -21.90
C MET A 597 -2.95 -2.91 -22.87
N PRO A 598 -3.90 -2.59 -23.75
CA PRO A 598 -3.78 -1.42 -24.61
C PRO A 598 -3.89 -0.13 -23.79
N ILE A 599 -2.99 0.82 -24.02
CA ILE A 599 -2.95 2.10 -23.30
C ILE A 599 -3.05 3.32 -24.22
N GLY A 600 -3.03 3.12 -25.54
CA GLY A 600 -3.17 4.21 -26.49
C GLY A 600 -2.87 3.80 -27.92
N VAL A 601 -3.25 4.67 -28.85
CA VAL A 601 -3.03 4.47 -30.28
C VAL A 601 -2.64 5.80 -30.91
N ASP A 602 -1.52 5.85 -31.64
CA ASP A 602 -1.08 7.10 -32.25
C ASP A 602 -2.04 7.53 -33.38
N ARG A 603 -2.45 6.60 -34.26
CA ARG A 603 -3.48 6.85 -35.29
C ARG A 603 -4.16 5.59 -35.83
N ILE A 604 -5.40 5.74 -36.28
CA ILE A 604 -6.20 4.76 -37.02
C ILE A 604 -6.69 5.41 -38.30
N ARG A 605 -6.48 4.78 -39.46
CA ARG A 605 -6.90 5.27 -40.79
C ARG A 605 -7.88 4.33 -41.44
N PHE A 606 -8.91 4.90 -42.05
CA PHE A 606 -9.98 4.20 -42.76
C PHE A 606 -9.89 4.51 -44.26
N HIS A 607 -9.79 3.48 -45.09
CA HIS A 607 -9.63 3.60 -46.55
C HIS A 607 -10.87 3.19 -47.34
N THR A 608 -11.89 2.71 -46.63
CA THR A 608 -13.14 2.17 -47.15
C THR A 608 -14.24 2.28 -46.09
N PRO A 609 -15.51 2.12 -46.47
CA PRO A 609 -16.59 1.89 -45.49
C PRO A 609 -16.28 0.71 -44.56
N ASP A 610 -16.90 0.74 -43.38
CA ASP A 610 -16.74 -0.30 -42.36
C ASP A 610 -17.11 -1.68 -42.91
N PRO A 611 -16.29 -2.71 -42.65
CA PRO A 611 -16.63 -4.09 -43.00
C PRO A 611 -17.92 -4.56 -42.32
N LEU A 612 -18.70 -5.38 -43.01
CA LEU A 612 -19.93 -5.97 -42.48
C LEU A 612 -19.62 -7.16 -41.56
N PRO A 613 -20.44 -7.40 -40.51
CA PRO A 613 -20.31 -8.58 -39.67
C PRO A 613 -20.24 -9.88 -40.48
N GLY A 614 -19.30 -10.75 -40.12
CA GLY A 614 -19.04 -12.02 -40.78
C GLY A 614 -18.05 -11.97 -41.96
N GLU A 615 -17.69 -10.79 -42.49
CA GLU A 615 -16.61 -10.65 -43.48
C GLU A 615 -15.28 -11.21 -42.92
N MET A 616 -14.45 -11.76 -43.81
CA MET A 616 -13.13 -12.30 -43.48
C MET A 616 -12.04 -11.35 -43.98
N LEU A 617 -11.13 -10.96 -43.10
CA LEU A 617 -10.09 -9.96 -43.37
C LEU A 617 -8.73 -10.47 -42.89
N GLU A 618 -7.70 -10.26 -43.71
CA GLU A 618 -6.32 -10.59 -43.37
C GLU A 618 -5.74 -9.47 -42.49
N ALA A 619 -5.30 -9.82 -41.29
CA ALA A 619 -4.68 -8.89 -40.35
C ALA A 619 -3.19 -9.18 -40.22
N ARG A 620 -2.38 -8.13 -40.36
CA ARG A 620 -0.92 -8.21 -40.20
C ARG A 620 -0.45 -7.22 -39.17
N ILE A 621 0.26 -7.70 -38.15
CA ILE A 621 0.73 -6.92 -37.00
C ILE A 621 2.24 -6.97 -36.96
N ARG A 622 2.91 -5.83 -36.89
CA ARG A 622 4.38 -5.74 -36.77
C ARG A 622 4.77 -4.90 -35.57
N ILE A 623 5.83 -5.31 -34.92
CA ILE A 623 6.38 -4.65 -33.74
C ILE A 623 7.41 -3.66 -34.23
N ASN A 624 7.18 -2.39 -33.90
CA ASN A 624 8.09 -1.31 -34.21
C ASN A 624 9.10 -1.14 -33.07
N GLU A 625 8.61 -1.18 -31.84
CA GLU A 625 9.38 -0.94 -30.62
C GLU A 625 8.93 -1.93 -29.54
N LEU A 626 9.91 -2.47 -28.81
CA LEU A 626 9.69 -3.33 -27.66
C LEU A 626 10.66 -2.91 -26.57
N ASP A 627 10.12 -2.48 -25.44
CA ASP A 627 10.89 -2.21 -24.21
C ASP A 627 10.35 -3.07 -23.06
N GLU A 628 10.89 -2.88 -21.86
CA GLU A 628 10.51 -3.64 -20.65
C GLU A 628 9.01 -3.51 -20.33
N LEU A 629 8.42 -2.34 -20.62
CA LEU A 629 7.09 -1.96 -20.18
C LEU A 629 6.10 -1.78 -21.33
N ASN A 630 6.54 -1.68 -22.58
CA ASN A 630 5.71 -1.33 -23.72
C ASN A 630 6.06 -2.15 -24.96
N CYS A 631 5.02 -2.50 -25.72
CA CYS A 631 5.10 -3.04 -27.06
C CYS A 631 4.32 -2.12 -27.99
N VAL A 632 5.01 -1.50 -28.96
CA VAL A 632 4.39 -0.59 -29.93
C VAL A 632 4.31 -1.29 -31.28
N THR A 633 3.11 -1.36 -31.83
CA THR A 633 2.82 -2.12 -33.04
C THR A 633 2.18 -1.29 -34.14
N ARG A 634 2.35 -1.75 -35.37
CA ARG A 634 1.72 -1.27 -36.59
C ARG A 634 0.87 -2.38 -37.20
N HIS A 635 -0.36 -2.07 -37.56
CA HIS A 635 -1.34 -3.04 -38.03
C HIS A 635 -1.85 -2.67 -39.43
N GLU A 636 -2.09 -3.69 -40.26
CA GLU A 636 -2.84 -3.56 -41.50
C GLU A 636 -3.97 -4.59 -41.55
N LEU A 637 -5.13 -4.17 -42.03
CA LEU A 637 -6.28 -5.03 -42.27
C LEU A 637 -6.67 -4.97 -43.75
N ARG A 638 -6.66 -6.10 -44.44
CA ARG A 638 -6.89 -6.21 -45.88
C ARG A 638 -8.06 -7.14 -46.19
N ASP A 639 -8.80 -6.82 -47.24
CA ASP A 639 -9.83 -7.73 -47.76
C ASP A 639 -9.23 -8.84 -48.64
N ALA A 640 -10.07 -9.77 -49.08
CA ALA A 640 -9.67 -10.89 -49.93
C ALA A 640 -9.06 -10.47 -51.29
N SER A 641 -9.26 -9.23 -51.74
CA SER A 641 -8.63 -8.69 -52.95
C SER A 641 -7.24 -8.09 -52.69
N GLY A 642 -6.80 -8.07 -51.43
CA GLY A 642 -5.56 -7.44 -50.97
C GLY A 642 -5.69 -5.93 -50.74
N ARG A 643 -6.89 -5.35 -50.88
CA ARG A 643 -7.12 -3.92 -50.67
C ARG A 643 -7.07 -3.61 -49.17
N LEU A 644 -6.29 -2.59 -48.80
CA LEU A 644 -6.21 -2.09 -47.43
C LEU A 644 -7.54 -1.44 -47.03
N ARG A 645 -8.11 -1.91 -45.93
CA ARG A 645 -9.36 -1.41 -45.34
C ARG A 645 -9.05 -0.44 -44.19
N ILE A 646 -8.22 -0.89 -43.25
CA ILE A 646 -7.87 -0.17 -42.03
C ILE A 646 -6.36 -0.29 -41.80
N ALA A 647 -5.72 0.79 -41.36
CA ALA A 647 -4.35 0.79 -40.88
C ALA A 647 -4.26 1.44 -39.51
N ILE A 648 -3.51 0.83 -38.60
CA ILE A 648 -3.23 1.38 -37.27
C ILE A 648 -1.73 1.56 -37.14
N ASP A 649 -1.29 2.76 -36.76
CA ASP A 649 0.11 2.99 -36.40
C ASP A 649 0.21 3.38 -34.93
N GLY A 650 1.23 2.85 -34.26
CA GLY A 650 1.51 3.19 -32.87
C GLY A 650 0.48 2.64 -31.89
N TRP A 651 -0.02 1.42 -32.09
CA TRP A 651 -0.81 0.72 -31.08
C TRP A 651 0.10 0.35 -29.91
N ARG A 652 -0.15 0.92 -28.74
CA ARG A 652 0.68 0.77 -27.54
C ARG A 652 0.04 -0.21 -26.58
N THR A 653 0.73 -1.32 -26.36
CA THR A 653 0.37 -2.33 -25.38
C THR A 653 1.34 -2.25 -24.21
N ARG A 654 0.83 -1.94 -23.01
CA ARG A 654 1.59 -2.02 -21.76
C ARG A 654 1.84 -3.49 -21.40
N ARG A 655 3.06 -3.76 -20.94
CA ARG A 655 3.54 -5.03 -20.42
C ARG A 655 3.70 -4.89 -18.91
N TYR A 656 3.15 -5.83 -18.14
CA TYR A 656 3.28 -5.82 -16.67
C TYR A 656 4.23 -6.89 -16.20
N SER A 657 5.14 -6.52 -15.29
CA SER A 657 6.09 -7.45 -14.69
C SER A 657 5.38 -8.49 -13.85
N MET A 658 5.38 -9.74 -14.32
CA MET A 658 4.78 -10.87 -13.62
C MET A 658 5.37 -12.18 -14.11
N ASP A 659 5.44 -13.16 -13.20
CA ASP A 659 5.91 -14.50 -13.53
C ASP A 659 4.91 -15.20 -14.46
N LYS A 660 5.43 -15.96 -15.43
CA LYS A 660 4.60 -16.73 -16.37
C LYS A 660 3.65 -17.67 -15.65
N SER A 661 4.13 -18.34 -14.59
CA SER A 661 3.35 -19.29 -13.79
C SER A 661 2.15 -18.60 -13.13
N PHE A 662 2.36 -17.43 -12.53
CA PHE A 662 1.30 -16.64 -11.90
C PHE A 662 0.29 -16.12 -12.94
N TRP A 663 0.74 -15.68 -14.11
CA TRP A 663 -0.15 -15.29 -15.20
C TRP A 663 -1.02 -16.48 -15.68
N VAL A 664 -0.40 -17.64 -15.93
CA VAL A 664 -1.10 -18.87 -16.35
C VAL A 664 -2.13 -19.32 -15.30
N ALA A 665 -1.77 -19.26 -14.02
CA ALA A 665 -2.68 -19.61 -12.94
C ALA A 665 -3.84 -18.61 -12.84
N SER A 666 -3.53 -17.31 -12.84
CA SER A 666 -4.49 -16.24 -12.61
C SER A 666 -5.47 -15.99 -13.76
N ARG A 667 -5.18 -16.46 -14.99
CA ARG A 667 -6.08 -16.29 -16.14
C ARG A 667 -7.40 -17.06 -15.97
N LYS A 668 -7.35 -18.29 -15.43
CA LYS A 668 -8.48 -19.23 -15.31
C LYS A 668 -8.68 -19.67 -13.86
N LEU A 669 -8.93 -18.69 -12.99
CA LEU A 669 -9.07 -18.93 -11.56
C LEU A 669 -10.22 -19.87 -11.21
N SER A 670 -11.22 -20.08 -12.07
CA SER A 670 -12.30 -21.03 -11.75
C SER A 670 -11.82 -22.47 -11.54
N VAL A 671 -10.63 -22.84 -12.02
CA VAL A 671 -10.04 -24.19 -11.88
C VAL A 671 -8.58 -24.17 -11.42
N ASN A 672 -7.95 -22.99 -11.33
CA ASN A 672 -6.56 -22.83 -10.89
C ASN A 672 -6.47 -21.96 -9.63
N ALA A 673 -5.54 -22.33 -8.73
CA ALA A 673 -5.12 -21.50 -7.60
C ALA A 673 -3.82 -20.77 -7.95
N VAL A 674 -3.62 -19.58 -7.37
CA VAL A 674 -2.33 -18.87 -7.44
C VAL A 674 -1.46 -19.16 -6.22
N SER A 675 -2.09 -19.65 -5.15
CA SER A 675 -1.42 -20.14 -3.95
C SER A 675 -0.86 -21.54 -4.18
N GLN A 676 0.29 -21.82 -3.56
CA GLN A 676 0.84 -23.16 -3.49
C GLN A 676 0.02 -24.02 -2.54
N GLN A 677 -0.36 -25.21 -2.98
CA GLN A 677 -1.04 -26.19 -2.12
C GLN A 677 -0.03 -26.92 -1.24
N VAL A 678 -0.30 -26.97 0.06
CA VAL A 678 0.45 -27.76 1.05
C VAL A 678 -0.52 -28.74 1.73
N PRO A 679 -0.23 -30.06 1.79
CA PRO A 679 -1.11 -31.01 2.45
C PRO A 679 -1.31 -30.71 3.95
N PRO A 680 -2.48 -31.02 4.55
CA PRO A 680 -3.63 -31.69 3.94
C PRO A 680 -4.54 -30.73 3.14
N ASN A 681 -4.80 -29.51 3.62
CA ASN A 681 -5.70 -28.52 2.98
C ASN A 681 -5.22 -27.08 3.22
N VAL A 682 -3.91 -26.86 3.10
CA VAL A 682 -3.29 -25.54 3.28
C VAL A 682 -3.03 -24.89 1.92
N ALA A 683 -3.29 -23.59 1.83
CA ALA A 683 -2.88 -22.76 0.71
C ALA A 683 -1.90 -21.70 1.22
N LEU A 684 -0.73 -21.63 0.58
CA LEU A 684 0.33 -20.65 0.86
C LEU A 684 0.43 -19.67 -0.31
N PHE A 685 0.13 -18.41 -0.05
CA PHE A 685 0.26 -17.32 -1.01
C PHE A 685 1.47 -16.46 -0.64
N GLU A 686 2.36 -16.25 -1.60
CA GLU A 686 3.47 -15.30 -1.47
C GLU A 686 3.16 -14.06 -2.29
N ASP A 687 3.05 -12.92 -1.62
CA ASP A 687 2.85 -11.63 -2.25
C ASP A 687 4.18 -11.07 -2.78
N ARG A 688 4.56 -11.57 -3.96
CA ARG A 688 5.77 -11.18 -4.71
C ARG A 688 5.60 -9.88 -5.50
N TYR A 689 4.41 -9.28 -5.50
CA TYR A 689 4.04 -8.25 -6.47
C TYR A 689 3.71 -6.91 -5.80
N ASP A 690 4.67 -5.99 -5.74
CA ASP A 690 4.51 -4.72 -5.02
C ASP A 690 3.88 -3.58 -5.84
N THR A 691 3.40 -3.85 -7.06
CA THR A 691 2.79 -2.79 -7.89
C THR A 691 1.30 -2.62 -7.59
N ALA A 692 0.83 -1.36 -7.55
CA ALA A 692 -0.59 -1.04 -7.36
C ALA A 692 -1.50 -1.73 -8.39
N ILE A 693 -1.00 -1.92 -9.61
CA ILE A 693 -1.74 -2.48 -10.74
C ILE A 693 -1.98 -3.99 -10.56
N LEU A 694 -0.97 -4.76 -10.15
CA LEU A 694 -1.15 -6.18 -9.86
C LEU A 694 -2.03 -6.41 -8.63
N ARG A 695 -1.98 -5.48 -7.67
CA ARG A 695 -2.89 -5.47 -6.53
C ARG A 695 -4.34 -5.26 -6.96
N ASP A 696 -4.62 -4.26 -7.79
CA ASP A 696 -5.97 -4.04 -8.35
C ASP A 696 -6.44 -5.25 -9.18
N TYR A 697 -5.53 -5.86 -9.96
CA TYR A 697 -5.80 -7.10 -10.70
C TYR A 697 -6.24 -8.25 -9.78
N LEU A 698 -5.54 -8.46 -8.65
CA LEU A 698 -5.93 -9.46 -7.65
C LEU A 698 -7.22 -9.09 -6.93
N VAL A 699 -7.38 -7.83 -6.51
CA VAL A 699 -8.59 -7.32 -5.85
C VAL A 699 -9.83 -7.62 -6.68
N ARG A 700 -9.81 -7.28 -7.97
CA ARG A 700 -10.96 -7.47 -8.86
C ARG A 700 -11.21 -8.93 -9.22
N ARG A 701 -10.20 -9.79 -9.17
CA ARG A 701 -10.36 -11.24 -9.42
C ARG A 701 -10.80 -12.03 -8.18
N TYR A 702 -10.33 -11.63 -7.00
CA TYR A 702 -10.55 -12.39 -5.77
C TYR A 702 -11.71 -11.86 -4.93
N LEU A 703 -11.83 -10.55 -4.76
CA LEU A 703 -12.78 -9.96 -3.81
C LEU A 703 -14.12 -9.74 -4.48
N ALA A 704 -15.21 -10.13 -3.81
CA ALA A 704 -16.55 -9.74 -4.20
C ALA A 704 -16.83 -8.28 -3.80
N GLU A 705 -17.87 -7.65 -4.35
CA GLU A 705 -18.25 -6.26 -4.07
C GLU A 705 -18.24 -5.87 -2.57
N PRO A 706 -18.81 -6.66 -1.64
CA PRO A 706 -18.79 -6.31 -0.21
C PRO A 706 -17.39 -6.37 0.42
N GLU A 707 -16.52 -7.23 -0.09
CA GLU A 707 -15.12 -7.31 0.37
C GLU A 707 -14.30 -6.15 -0.20
N ARG A 708 -14.58 -5.71 -1.43
CA ARG A 708 -13.94 -4.52 -2.01
C ARG A 708 -14.28 -3.26 -1.23
N ALA A 709 -15.53 -3.09 -0.79
CA ALA A 709 -15.92 -1.96 0.06
C ALA A 709 -15.13 -1.91 1.38
N ILE A 710 -14.89 -3.06 2.02
CA ILE A 710 -14.04 -3.15 3.22
C ILE A 710 -12.59 -2.83 2.85
N TYR A 711 -12.08 -3.45 1.79
CA TYR A 711 -10.71 -3.27 1.32
C TYR A 711 -10.38 -1.81 1.04
N ASP A 712 -11.28 -1.07 0.39
CA ASP A 712 -11.08 0.32 0.02
C ASP A 712 -10.88 1.23 1.24
N GLY A 713 -11.60 0.97 2.33
CA GLY A 713 -11.47 1.68 3.61
C GLY A 713 -10.23 1.35 4.45
N LEU A 714 -9.39 0.39 4.04
CA LEU A 714 -8.17 0.03 4.78
C LEU A 714 -6.99 0.98 4.47
N SER A 715 -6.15 1.22 5.48
CA SER A 715 -4.85 1.89 5.28
C SER A 715 -3.96 1.12 4.29
N PRO A 716 -3.05 1.79 3.54
CA PRO A 716 -2.18 1.14 2.56
C PRO A 716 -1.37 -0.05 3.11
N ARG A 717 -0.88 0.05 4.35
CA ARG A 717 -0.14 -1.04 5.03
C ARG A 717 -1.03 -2.26 5.29
N ARG A 718 -2.29 -2.05 5.70
CA ARG A 718 -3.23 -3.13 5.99
C ARG A 718 -3.81 -3.77 4.72
N LYS A 719 -3.99 -3.01 3.64
CA LYS A 719 -4.51 -3.51 2.34
C LYS A 719 -3.75 -4.75 1.85
N ARG A 720 -2.41 -4.71 1.94
CA ARG A 720 -1.53 -5.77 1.43
C ARG A 720 -1.74 -7.10 2.18
N GLN A 721 -1.52 -7.11 3.49
CA GLN A 721 -1.68 -8.31 4.33
C GLN A 721 -3.13 -8.82 4.30
N TRP A 722 -4.09 -7.90 4.31
CA TRP A 722 -5.51 -8.25 4.28
C TRP A 722 -5.86 -8.99 2.98
N LEU A 723 -5.46 -8.47 1.82
CA LEU A 723 -5.69 -9.10 0.51
C LEU A 723 -5.01 -10.46 0.41
N ALA A 724 -3.73 -10.55 0.77
CA ALA A 724 -2.95 -11.78 0.72
C ALA A 724 -3.63 -12.91 1.53
N GLY A 725 -4.13 -12.60 2.73
CA GLY A 725 -4.89 -13.56 3.55
C GLY A 725 -6.18 -14.04 2.88
N ARG A 726 -6.88 -13.18 2.13
CA ARG A 726 -8.13 -13.57 1.41
C ARG A 726 -7.83 -14.39 0.17
N VAL A 727 -6.72 -14.11 -0.53
CA VAL A 727 -6.24 -14.95 -1.65
C VAL A 727 -5.96 -16.36 -1.13
N ALA A 728 -5.14 -16.49 -0.07
CA ALA A 728 -4.83 -17.78 0.54
C ALA A 728 -6.10 -18.50 1.03
N ALA A 729 -7.00 -17.82 1.76
CA ALA A 729 -8.22 -18.43 2.29
C ALA A 729 -9.17 -18.93 1.19
N LYS A 730 -9.39 -18.12 0.16
CA LYS A 730 -10.24 -18.51 -0.96
C LYS A 730 -9.61 -19.65 -1.76
N ASP A 731 -8.29 -19.67 -1.94
CA ASP A 731 -7.61 -20.79 -2.59
C ASP A 731 -7.73 -22.08 -1.77
N ALA A 732 -7.53 -22.03 -0.46
CA ALA A 732 -7.71 -23.19 0.42
C ALA A 732 -9.13 -23.78 0.30
N ILE A 733 -10.16 -22.93 0.38
CA ILE A 733 -11.56 -23.34 0.22
C ILE A 733 -11.82 -23.94 -1.16
N ARG A 734 -11.33 -23.30 -2.23
CA ARG A 734 -11.55 -23.77 -3.60
C ARG A 734 -10.85 -25.10 -3.86
N LEU A 735 -9.62 -25.28 -3.40
CA LEU A 735 -8.89 -26.54 -3.48
C LEU A 735 -9.67 -27.68 -2.81
N LEU A 736 -10.23 -27.45 -1.62
CA LEU A 736 -11.07 -28.44 -0.93
C LEU A 736 -12.35 -28.75 -1.72
N LEU A 737 -13.05 -27.73 -2.22
CA LEU A 737 -14.32 -27.92 -2.92
C LEU A 737 -14.13 -28.56 -4.31
N TRP A 738 -13.02 -28.29 -5.00
CA TRP A 738 -12.65 -28.98 -6.24
C TRP A 738 -12.45 -30.47 -6.03
N GLN A 739 -11.79 -30.87 -4.93
CA GLN A 739 -11.64 -32.29 -4.58
C GLN A 739 -13.00 -32.98 -4.36
N ARG A 740 -14.00 -32.25 -3.84
CA ARG A 740 -15.34 -32.80 -3.55
C ARG A 740 -16.26 -32.86 -4.76
N THR A 741 -16.20 -31.84 -5.62
CA THR A 741 -17.24 -31.61 -6.63
C THR A 741 -16.75 -31.73 -8.07
N ASN A 742 -15.44 -31.60 -8.30
CA ASN A 742 -14.82 -31.48 -9.63
C ASN A 742 -15.47 -30.40 -10.52
N ALA A 743 -16.12 -29.39 -9.92
CA ALA A 743 -16.79 -28.30 -10.61
C ALA A 743 -15.94 -27.01 -10.56
N PRO A 744 -16.01 -26.14 -11.58
CA PRO A 744 -15.35 -24.83 -11.52
C PRO A 744 -15.96 -23.96 -10.42
N ILE A 745 -15.10 -23.27 -9.66
CA ILE A 745 -15.47 -22.40 -8.54
C ILE A 745 -14.68 -21.10 -8.66
N TYR A 746 -15.40 -20.00 -8.86
CA TYR A 746 -14.80 -18.67 -8.98
C TYR A 746 -14.45 -18.12 -7.59
N PRO A 747 -13.35 -17.36 -7.44
CA PRO A 747 -12.98 -16.75 -6.16
C PRO A 747 -14.09 -15.93 -5.49
N GLN A 748 -14.86 -15.19 -6.28
CA GLN A 748 -15.93 -14.33 -5.77
C GLN A 748 -17.21 -15.10 -5.36
N GLU A 749 -17.29 -16.41 -5.61
CA GLU A 749 -18.33 -17.27 -5.01
C GLU A 749 -18.13 -17.45 -3.50
N VAL A 750 -16.90 -17.25 -3.04
CA VAL A 750 -16.51 -17.35 -1.64
C VAL A 750 -16.36 -15.95 -1.08
N ARG A 751 -17.03 -15.63 0.03
CA ARG A 751 -16.77 -14.41 0.80
C ARG A 751 -16.10 -14.76 2.11
N ILE A 752 -15.11 -13.98 2.51
CA ILE A 752 -14.46 -14.11 3.82
C ILE A 752 -14.92 -12.95 4.70
N ALA A 753 -15.56 -13.28 5.82
CA ALA A 753 -15.94 -12.32 6.85
C ALA A 753 -15.25 -12.69 8.17
N ASN A 754 -15.42 -11.86 9.20
CA ASN A 754 -14.95 -12.12 10.54
C ASN A 754 -16.14 -12.13 11.50
N LEU A 755 -16.16 -13.06 12.46
CA LEU A 755 -17.08 -13.03 13.59
C LEU A 755 -16.71 -11.89 14.55
N GLU A 756 -17.57 -11.58 15.51
CA GLU A 756 -17.28 -10.60 16.59
C GLU A 756 -16.01 -10.96 17.38
N THR A 757 -15.69 -12.26 17.48
CA THR A 757 -14.46 -12.77 18.10
C THR A 757 -13.20 -12.54 17.26
N GLY A 758 -13.33 -12.00 16.05
CA GLY A 758 -12.24 -11.83 15.09
C GLY A 758 -11.95 -13.08 14.24
N ALA A 759 -12.52 -14.24 14.55
CA ALA A 759 -12.30 -15.47 13.79
C ALA A 759 -12.85 -15.37 12.35
N PRO A 760 -12.08 -15.79 11.32
CA PRO A 760 -12.54 -15.73 9.95
C PRO A 760 -13.60 -16.80 9.66
N VAL A 761 -14.58 -16.47 8.83
CA VAL A 761 -15.64 -17.38 8.37
C VAL A 761 -15.82 -17.30 6.87
N ALA A 762 -16.05 -18.46 6.26
CA ALA A 762 -16.41 -18.57 4.85
C ALA A 762 -17.93 -18.45 4.70
N LEU A 763 -18.37 -17.52 3.86
CA LEU A 763 -19.77 -17.30 3.55
C LEU A 763 -20.01 -17.55 2.05
N PRO A 764 -21.17 -18.13 1.67
CA PRO A 764 -21.59 -18.12 0.27
C PRO A 764 -21.78 -16.68 -0.21
N ASN A 765 -21.46 -16.44 -1.47
CA ASN A 765 -21.93 -15.25 -2.18
C ASN A 765 -23.16 -15.60 -3.03
N VAL A 766 -23.28 -15.04 -4.24
CA VAL A 766 -24.34 -15.31 -5.25
C VAL A 766 -24.73 -16.80 -5.39
N THR A 767 -23.80 -17.72 -5.13
CA THR A 767 -24.01 -19.16 -5.22
C THR A 767 -24.00 -19.83 -3.84
N THR A 768 -24.69 -20.97 -3.72
CA THR A 768 -24.65 -21.82 -2.51
C THR A 768 -23.49 -22.83 -2.54
N THR A 769 -22.46 -22.58 -3.35
CA THR A 769 -21.31 -23.48 -3.53
C THR A 769 -20.54 -23.66 -2.21
N VAL A 770 -20.45 -22.59 -1.41
CA VAL A 770 -19.92 -22.62 -0.04
C VAL A 770 -21.05 -22.95 0.93
N HIS A 771 -20.97 -24.11 1.59
CA HIS A 771 -21.94 -24.54 2.60
C HIS A 771 -21.47 -24.18 4.02
N ALA A 772 -22.42 -24.11 4.96
CA ALA A 772 -22.12 -23.93 6.37
C ALA A 772 -21.34 -25.13 6.92
N GLY A 773 -20.49 -24.88 7.93
CA GLY A 773 -19.68 -25.93 8.60
C GLY A 773 -18.22 -26.00 8.15
N LEU A 774 -17.79 -25.19 7.18
CA LEU A 774 -16.36 -25.02 6.89
C LEU A 774 -15.72 -24.09 7.91
N HIS A 775 -14.66 -24.58 8.55
CA HIS A 775 -13.80 -23.82 9.44
C HIS A 775 -12.57 -23.36 8.69
N ILE A 776 -12.19 -22.09 8.88
CA ILE A 776 -11.00 -21.51 8.26
C ILE A 776 -10.13 -20.84 9.30
N SER A 777 -8.82 -20.89 9.08
CA SER A 777 -7.84 -20.10 9.82
C SER A 777 -6.88 -19.46 8.83
N ILE A 778 -6.44 -18.23 9.13
CA ILE A 778 -5.58 -17.41 8.28
C ILE A 778 -4.41 -16.90 9.11
N ALA A 779 -3.21 -16.93 8.54
CA ALA A 779 -1.99 -16.37 9.11
C ALA A 779 -1.23 -15.57 8.06
N HIS A 780 -0.45 -14.58 8.48
CA HIS A 780 0.42 -13.82 7.59
C HIS A 780 1.68 -13.34 8.30
N LYS A 781 2.82 -13.41 7.62
CA LYS A 781 4.10 -12.89 8.10
C LYS A 781 4.92 -12.39 6.92
N GLY A 782 5.38 -11.14 6.97
CA GLY A 782 6.09 -10.51 5.85
C GLY A 782 5.24 -10.50 4.56
N SER A 783 5.78 -11.08 3.49
CA SER A 783 5.09 -11.28 2.21
C SER A 783 4.27 -12.58 2.13
N LEU A 784 4.32 -13.45 3.14
CA LEU A 784 3.63 -14.73 3.15
C LEU A 784 2.27 -14.63 3.82
N ALA A 785 1.27 -15.26 3.22
CA ALA A 785 -0.03 -15.52 3.81
C ALA A 785 -0.36 -17.01 3.65
N ALA A 786 -0.84 -17.64 4.71
CA ALA A 786 -1.32 -19.01 4.64
C ALA A 786 -2.73 -19.13 5.20
N ALA A 787 -3.50 -20.06 4.64
CA ALA A 787 -4.79 -20.41 5.16
C ALA A 787 -5.01 -21.92 5.13
N ILE A 788 -5.77 -22.41 6.11
CA ILE A 788 -6.23 -23.79 6.18
C ILE A 788 -7.75 -23.82 6.22
N VAL A 789 -8.35 -24.85 5.63
CA VAL A 789 -9.78 -25.14 5.69
C VAL A 789 -10.04 -26.58 6.14
N GLY A 790 -11.10 -26.80 6.91
CA GLY A 790 -11.53 -28.14 7.33
C GLY A 790 -13.02 -28.21 7.70
N ASP A 791 -13.56 -29.42 7.80
CA ASP A 791 -14.93 -29.67 8.31
C ASP A 791 -15.01 -29.65 9.85
N VAL A 792 -13.86 -29.54 10.50
CA VAL A 792 -13.70 -29.39 11.94
C VAL A 792 -12.90 -28.12 12.21
N PRO A 793 -12.94 -27.55 13.42
CA PRO A 793 -12.11 -26.41 13.76
C PRO A 793 -10.62 -26.65 13.44
N VAL A 794 -10.01 -25.68 12.75
CA VAL A 794 -8.63 -25.74 12.27
C VAL A 794 -7.87 -24.48 12.69
N GLY A 795 -6.55 -24.61 12.82
CA GLY A 795 -5.63 -23.52 13.10
C GLY A 795 -4.45 -23.53 12.13
N ILE A 796 -3.94 -22.33 11.81
CA ILE A 796 -2.69 -22.14 11.07
C ILE A 796 -1.96 -20.91 11.59
N ASP A 797 -0.63 -20.98 11.62
CA ASP A 797 0.23 -19.88 12.02
C ASP A 797 1.57 -19.87 11.27
N ILE A 798 2.20 -18.70 11.15
CA ILE A 798 3.51 -18.52 10.49
C ILE A 798 4.33 -17.51 11.30
N GLU A 799 5.55 -17.88 11.67
CA GLU A 799 6.47 -17.01 12.40
C GLU A 799 7.90 -17.08 11.87
N HIS A 800 8.60 -15.94 11.88
CA HIS A 800 10.02 -15.88 11.55
C HIS A 800 10.85 -16.55 12.65
N VAL A 801 11.92 -17.24 12.24
CA VAL A 801 12.92 -17.78 13.14
C VAL A 801 13.86 -16.64 13.53
N GLU A 802 13.76 -16.22 14.79
CA GLU A 802 14.56 -15.15 15.37
C GLU A 802 15.05 -15.57 16.75
N PRO A 803 16.20 -15.04 17.22
CA PRO A 803 16.69 -15.29 18.57
C PRO A 803 15.64 -14.99 19.63
N ARG A 804 15.32 -15.97 20.47
CA ARG A 804 14.34 -15.81 21.55
C ARG A 804 15.04 -15.51 22.87
N GLU A 805 14.80 -14.32 23.42
CA GLU A 805 15.34 -13.95 24.73
C GLU A 805 14.77 -14.86 25.84
N ALA A 806 15.55 -15.06 26.91
CA ALA A 806 15.17 -15.94 28.02
C ALA A 806 13.80 -15.57 28.63
N GLY A 807 13.49 -14.28 28.73
CA GLY A 807 12.20 -13.80 29.24
C GLY A 807 11.00 -14.20 28.37
N PHE A 808 11.17 -14.29 27.06
CA PHE A 808 10.13 -14.82 26.16
C PHE A 808 9.92 -16.32 26.40
N VAL A 809 11.02 -17.08 26.52
CA VAL A 809 10.96 -18.54 26.72
C VAL A 809 10.25 -18.88 28.02
N GLU A 810 10.58 -18.20 29.12
CA GLU A 810 9.92 -18.38 30.42
C GLU A 810 8.44 -18.01 30.41
N LEU A 811 8.05 -17.02 29.60
CA LEU A 811 6.65 -16.63 29.42
C LEU A 811 5.90 -17.68 28.59
N ALA A 812 6.53 -18.18 27.54
CA ALA A 812 5.88 -19.00 26.54
C ALA A 812 5.87 -20.50 26.87
N PHE A 813 6.87 -21.00 27.60
CA PHE A 813 7.09 -22.44 27.82
C PHE A 813 7.42 -22.75 29.29
N SER A 814 6.88 -23.84 29.79
CA SER A 814 7.28 -24.45 31.05
C SER A 814 8.61 -25.22 30.90
N PRO A 815 9.32 -25.51 32.01
CA PRO A 815 10.57 -26.28 31.96
C PRO A 815 10.44 -27.63 31.26
N ASP A 816 9.31 -28.32 31.44
CA ASP A 816 9.03 -29.62 30.81
C ASP A 816 8.86 -29.47 29.29
N GLU A 817 8.21 -28.39 28.84
CA GLU A 817 8.08 -28.08 27.41
C GLU A 817 9.42 -27.71 26.78
N CYS A 818 10.27 -26.96 27.48
CA CYS A 818 11.63 -26.66 27.02
C CYS A 818 12.46 -27.94 26.85
N GLN A 819 12.36 -28.88 27.80
CA GLN A 819 13.03 -30.17 27.69
C GLN A 819 12.52 -30.99 26.50
N LEU A 820 11.22 -30.94 26.23
CA LEU A 820 10.60 -31.64 25.10
C LEU A 820 10.99 -31.01 23.73
N LEU A 821 11.06 -29.69 23.65
CA LEU A 821 11.48 -28.97 22.44
C LEU A 821 12.98 -29.15 22.15
N LEU A 822 13.81 -29.18 23.20
CA LEU A 822 15.27 -29.33 23.09
C LEU A 822 15.77 -30.76 23.34
N ALA A 823 14.89 -31.75 23.16
CA ALA A 823 15.23 -33.16 23.40
C ALA A 823 16.37 -33.67 22.50
N ASP A 824 16.53 -33.09 21.30
CA ASP A 824 17.69 -33.31 20.44
C ASP A 824 18.77 -32.26 20.74
N ALA A 825 19.89 -32.70 21.32
CA ALA A 825 21.00 -31.84 21.70
C ALA A 825 21.70 -31.16 20.50
N SER A 826 21.41 -31.55 19.26
CA SER A 826 21.92 -30.93 18.04
C SER A 826 20.98 -29.90 17.41
N ALA A 827 19.75 -29.75 17.93
CA ALA A 827 18.75 -28.84 17.38
C ALA A 827 19.06 -27.37 17.71
N ASN A 828 18.76 -26.49 16.76
CA ASN A 828 18.88 -25.04 16.97
C ASN A 828 17.73 -24.55 17.85
N ALA A 829 18.05 -23.99 19.02
CA ALA A 829 17.07 -23.52 20.00
C ALA A 829 16.08 -22.49 19.44
N ASP A 830 16.52 -21.57 18.58
CA ASP A 830 15.65 -20.53 18.01
C ASP A 830 14.60 -21.12 17.08
N ILE A 831 14.98 -22.17 16.32
CA ILE A 831 14.05 -22.94 15.49
C ILE A 831 13.04 -23.64 16.39
N GLU A 832 13.51 -24.39 17.39
CA GLU A 832 12.65 -25.23 18.24
C GLU A 832 11.68 -24.40 19.08
N TYR A 833 12.11 -23.27 19.64
CA TYR A 833 11.20 -22.36 20.34
C TYR A 833 10.19 -21.72 19.39
N THR A 834 10.59 -21.38 18.16
CA THR A 834 9.64 -20.85 17.15
C THR A 834 8.63 -21.93 16.75
N ARG A 835 9.04 -23.20 16.62
CA ARG A 835 8.11 -24.33 16.38
C ARG A 835 7.12 -24.50 17.53
N GLY A 836 7.61 -24.46 18.77
CA GLY A 836 6.75 -24.52 19.95
C GLY A 836 5.73 -23.39 19.99
N TRP A 837 6.16 -22.16 19.67
CA TRP A 837 5.28 -20.98 19.64
C TRP A 837 4.19 -21.10 18.57
N VAL A 838 4.59 -21.44 17.33
CA VAL A 838 3.67 -21.70 16.22
C VAL A 838 2.68 -22.81 16.59
N ALA A 839 3.11 -23.88 17.25
CA ALA A 839 2.23 -24.96 17.66
C ALA A 839 1.17 -24.51 18.67
N LYS A 840 1.54 -23.64 19.63
CA LYS A 840 0.60 -23.06 20.59
C LYS A 840 -0.42 -22.14 19.92
N GLU A 841 0.04 -21.24 19.03
CA GLU A 841 -0.85 -20.36 18.25
C GLU A 841 -1.84 -21.16 17.40
N VAL A 842 -1.35 -22.20 16.71
CA VAL A 842 -2.20 -23.09 15.90
C VAL A 842 -3.25 -23.77 16.74
N ALA A 843 -2.87 -24.38 17.87
CA ALA A 843 -3.82 -25.07 18.75
C ALA A 843 -4.85 -24.10 19.32
N ALA A 844 -4.44 -22.88 19.66
CA ALA A 844 -5.32 -21.85 20.18
C ALA A 844 -6.31 -21.31 19.14
N LYS A 845 -5.87 -21.19 17.88
CA LYS A 845 -6.75 -20.86 16.76
C LYS A 845 -7.73 -22.00 16.46
N ALA A 846 -7.27 -23.25 16.49
CA ALA A 846 -8.13 -24.43 16.33
C ALA A 846 -9.18 -24.55 17.46
N ALA A 847 -8.84 -24.16 18.68
CA ALA A 847 -9.77 -24.09 19.81
C ALA A 847 -10.76 -22.90 19.73
N GLY A 848 -10.55 -21.96 18.81
CA GLY A 848 -11.39 -20.76 18.64
C GLY A 848 -11.22 -19.69 19.71
N THR A 849 -10.24 -19.82 20.60
CA THR A 849 -9.99 -18.88 21.71
C THR A 849 -8.88 -17.88 21.41
N GLY A 850 -7.96 -18.23 20.49
CA GLY A 850 -6.65 -17.58 20.39
C GLY A 850 -5.80 -17.78 21.66
N LEU A 851 -4.52 -17.39 21.64
CA LEU A 851 -3.68 -17.50 22.84
C LEU A 851 -4.21 -16.64 23.98
N GLY A 852 -4.83 -15.50 23.65
CA GLY A 852 -5.34 -14.52 24.60
C GLY A 852 -4.29 -13.98 25.57
N GLY A 853 -2.99 -14.25 25.31
CA GLY A 853 -1.84 -13.93 26.16
C GLY A 853 -1.49 -14.94 27.29
N GLN A 854 -2.11 -16.13 27.39
CA GLN A 854 -1.61 -17.22 28.29
C GLN A 854 -1.06 -18.33 27.38
N PRO A 855 0.16 -18.19 26.85
CA PRO A 855 0.79 -19.28 26.11
C PRO A 855 1.02 -20.53 26.99
N LEU A 856 1.21 -20.38 28.31
CA LEU A 856 1.32 -21.51 29.25
C LEU A 856 0.01 -22.29 29.44
N ALA A 857 -1.15 -21.74 29.07
CA ALA A 857 -2.40 -22.49 29.07
C ALA A 857 -2.49 -23.48 27.89
N PHE A 858 -1.61 -23.35 26.90
CA PHE A 858 -1.47 -24.25 25.75
C PHE A 858 -0.22 -25.08 25.93
N VAL A 859 -0.36 -26.23 26.60
CA VAL A 859 0.76 -27.07 27.02
C VAL A 859 1.15 -28.03 25.89
N ILE A 860 2.43 -28.05 25.53
CA ILE A 860 3.01 -29.04 24.62
C ILE A 860 3.20 -30.35 25.39
N GLU A 861 2.36 -31.33 25.10
CA GLU A 861 2.26 -32.62 25.80
C GLU A 861 3.21 -33.68 25.22
N ALA A 862 3.45 -33.62 23.90
CA ALA A 862 4.23 -34.64 23.19
C ALA A 862 4.83 -34.07 21.89
N ARG A 863 5.91 -34.72 21.43
CA ARG A 863 6.55 -34.46 20.14
C ARG A 863 6.78 -35.76 19.38
N GLU A 864 6.40 -35.77 18.11
CA GLU A 864 6.67 -36.86 17.17
C GLU A 864 7.22 -36.28 15.86
N GLY A 865 8.55 -36.28 15.72
CA GLY A 865 9.22 -35.65 14.58
C GLY A 865 8.88 -34.17 14.45
N ASP A 866 8.21 -33.82 13.36
CA ASP A 866 7.77 -32.46 13.04
C ASP A 866 6.40 -32.08 13.64
N CYS A 867 5.77 -33.01 14.37
CA CYS A 867 4.46 -32.83 14.99
C CYS A 867 4.58 -32.57 16.49
N LEU A 868 3.82 -31.59 16.98
CA LEU A 868 3.68 -31.24 18.39
C LEU A 868 2.22 -31.42 18.81
N ARG A 869 2.00 -32.05 19.96
CA ARG A 869 0.67 -32.20 20.56
C ARG A 869 0.47 -31.13 21.62
N VAL A 870 -0.52 -30.26 21.43
CA VAL A 870 -0.80 -29.13 22.33
C VAL A 870 -2.25 -29.20 22.80
N ASN A 871 -2.47 -29.34 24.12
CA ASN A 871 -3.80 -29.53 24.72
C ASN A 871 -4.67 -30.57 23.97
N GLY A 872 -4.10 -31.73 23.62
CA GLY A 872 -4.78 -32.77 22.84
C GLY A 872 -4.92 -32.52 21.33
N HIS A 873 -4.49 -31.38 20.80
CA HIS A 873 -4.49 -31.08 19.35
C HIS A 873 -3.12 -31.37 18.73
N TRP A 874 -3.09 -32.16 17.66
CA TRP A 874 -1.85 -32.36 16.90
C TRP A 874 -1.63 -31.22 15.90
N VAL A 875 -0.41 -30.68 15.90
CA VAL A 875 0.04 -29.60 15.03
C VAL A 875 1.27 -30.06 14.27
N VAL A 876 1.24 -29.95 12.95
CA VAL A 876 2.44 -30.07 12.12
C VAL A 876 3.14 -28.72 12.13
N THR A 877 4.46 -28.72 12.30
CA THR A 877 5.29 -27.52 12.14
C THR A 877 6.33 -27.81 11.06
N HIS A 878 6.46 -26.96 10.05
CA HIS A 878 7.35 -27.17 8.93
C HIS A 878 8.21 -25.94 8.67
N PRO A 879 9.53 -26.10 8.47
CA PRO A 879 10.39 -25.00 8.05
C PRO A 879 10.04 -24.49 6.66
N LEU A 880 9.95 -23.18 6.51
CA LEU A 880 9.71 -22.49 5.26
C LEU A 880 10.66 -21.28 5.17
N ARG A 881 11.78 -21.44 4.47
CA ARG A 881 12.85 -20.45 4.36
C ARG A 881 13.38 -20.05 5.76
N ASP A 882 13.21 -18.79 6.15
CA ASP A 882 13.56 -18.21 7.46
C ASP A 882 12.39 -18.23 8.46
N SER A 883 11.33 -18.97 8.17
CA SER A 883 10.09 -19.02 8.93
C SER A 883 9.70 -20.45 9.29
N ILE A 884 8.84 -20.62 10.30
CA ILE A 884 8.10 -21.85 10.57
C ILE A 884 6.63 -21.60 10.25
N VAL A 885 6.05 -22.46 9.43
CA VAL A 885 4.60 -22.54 9.22
C VAL A 885 4.07 -23.76 9.96
N GLY A 886 2.92 -23.64 10.62
CA GLY A 886 2.30 -24.78 11.28
C GLY A 886 0.80 -24.80 11.13
N TRP A 887 0.22 -25.99 11.16
CA TRP A 887 -1.22 -26.20 10.99
C TRP A 887 -1.74 -27.41 11.76
N SER A 888 -3.01 -27.35 12.16
CA SER A 888 -3.68 -28.40 12.93
C SER A 888 -3.99 -29.63 12.07
N LEU A 889 -3.91 -30.83 12.66
CA LEU A 889 -4.42 -32.08 12.10
C LEU A 889 -5.83 -32.41 12.65
N ALA A 890 -6.65 -33.10 11.86
CA ALA A 890 -7.96 -33.57 12.31
C ALA A 890 -7.82 -34.65 13.41
N VAL A 891 -8.74 -34.63 14.38
CA VAL A 891 -8.68 -35.39 15.66
C VAL A 891 -8.78 -36.92 15.49
N ASP A 892 -9.29 -37.44 14.36
CA ASP A 892 -9.39 -38.89 14.13
C ASP A 892 -8.04 -39.51 13.74
N ALA A 893 -7.24 -39.77 14.78
CA ALA A 893 -5.94 -40.40 14.79
C ALA A 893 -6.00 -41.93 14.55
N SER A 894 -6.60 -42.37 13.43
CA SER A 894 -6.40 -43.75 12.93
C SER A 894 -5.81 -43.80 11.51
N ALA A 895 -5.65 -42.66 10.85
CA ALA A 895 -4.98 -42.54 9.55
C ALA A 895 -3.60 -41.83 9.63
N SER A 896 -3.21 -41.34 10.82
CA SER A 896 -2.02 -40.51 11.03
C SER A 896 -0.69 -41.24 10.83
N THR A 897 -0.63 -42.56 11.00
CA THR A 897 0.62 -43.33 10.83
C THR A 897 1.13 -43.37 9.38
N ALA A 898 0.29 -43.09 8.38
CA ALA A 898 0.74 -42.96 6.99
C ALA A 898 1.26 -41.54 6.67
N PHE A 899 0.68 -40.51 7.28
CA PHE A 899 1.10 -39.11 7.10
C PHE A 899 2.37 -38.78 7.90
N LEU A 900 2.49 -39.31 9.12
CA LEU A 900 3.68 -39.19 9.99
C LEU A 900 4.94 -39.85 9.38
N ASN A 901 4.76 -40.79 8.44
CA ASN A 901 5.85 -41.54 7.79
C ASN A 901 6.10 -41.13 6.32
N SER A 902 5.40 -40.11 5.82
CA SER A 902 5.60 -39.64 4.44
C SER A 902 6.65 -38.52 4.46
N PRO A 903 7.75 -38.60 3.67
CA PRO A 903 8.68 -37.49 3.55
C PRO A 903 7.93 -36.32 2.89
N THR A 904 7.59 -35.29 3.67
CA THR A 904 7.09 -34.02 3.16
C THR A 904 8.10 -33.50 2.15
N GLN A 905 7.71 -33.44 0.88
CA GLN A 905 8.54 -32.87 -0.17
C GLN A 905 8.93 -31.44 0.24
N SER A 906 10.23 -31.17 0.18
CA SER A 906 10.86 -29.91 0.55
C SER A 906 10.12 -28.71 -0.04
N LEU A 907 9.58 -27.83 0.82
CA LEU A 907 8.96 -26.55 0.45
C LEU A 907 9.99 -25.47 0.03
N THR A 908 11.18 -25.87 -0.43
CA THR A 908 12.34 -25.00 -0.67
C THR A 908 12.45 -24.43 -2.10
N ALA A 909 11.32 -24.21 -2.80
CA ALA A 909 11.33 -23.63 -4.15
C ALA A 909 10.91 -22.15 -4.13
#